data_AF-A0A1P8WFR5-F1
#
_entry.id   AF-A0A1P8WFR5-F1
#
_cell.length_a   1.000
_cell.length_b   1.000
_cell.length_c   1.000
_cell.angle_alpha   90.00
_cell.angle_beta   90.00
_cell.angle_gamma   90.00
#
_symmetry.space_group_name_H-M   'P 1'
#
loop_
_entity.id
_entity.type
_entity.pdbx_description
1 polymer ?
#
loop_
_entity_poly.entity_id
_entity_poly.type
_entity_poly.pdbx_seq_one_letter_code
_entity_poly.pdbx_strand_id
1 'polypeptide(L)'
;MVNVTSPEEENIVMHRFLFIVLAAVAGSKTTSYADDIVSSASASASTELLSLTNASAKQLGHAQQLGVIEIAPVNLPPESAGDCNHLGWPIATMTGDTIVVMHRQIPGHKAKGAGNPDPSMSYGIVLRSEDGGKTWSKPHDLRDCMAPEDRLRGGIVPLSHRAKFDKSNKSTLGYKVHLHSIGTTRDGAVIAINNHGVFRSDDHGRTWKHFSTALRDDNFPHEIVNLGPRVLDHPTHGLMAFGNWFGEANAYHKLNNKLVALTSADRGVTWSVEENDAGFPQYEPSVLLHEDSFLFVTRDQTKVRGHNQMSWSPGKSPTIIDTNLKDPRLVDTVDFSFNPITRRFELVRSERHRMELWLWSMDPADWASGIWRRECRLLGRTGDFYSTADGFHPAGAVIDAKRGVQHIFVYSGHPNGPAGVFRITRTLDTPKLTAALAKQPPATAPAKLSKGGVVMTFDDRNFNDWIKALPLFDEFGVKATFFISGKIDATAREAIQELRDHGHAIGSHSVNHLKAVEYFEEKSPETFLQKEIDPQLKAFKAAGVAPVSFAYPMSRNNKATDETLLKVFRHLRTGRNVAAGKRLSEDDAFFVAADRIGEHGCLYGKGIDYAPLRADRTYEQLDGALERAARNSEIIVLYAHRISEAGPGNFVSPEALTRVFSKANELGLQFYTYDQLP
;
A
#
# COMPACT_ATOMS: atom_id res chain seq x y z
N MET A 1 64.34 14.49 6.61
CA MET A 1 63.76 14.21 5.27
C MET A 1 63.96 12.76 4.93
N VAL A 2 63.00 11.90 5.31
CA VAL A 2 62.56 10.67 4.63
C VAL A 2 61.22 10.33 5.28
N ASN A 3 60.12 10.27 4.50
CA ASN A 3 59.09 9.23 4.65
C ASN A 3 58.02 9.32 3.54
N VAL A 4 57.94 8.23 2.77
CA VAL A 4 56.78 7.40 2.40
C VAL A 4 55.43 8.07 2.09
N THR A 5 54.88 7.76 0.90
CA THR A 5 53.45 7.47 0.67
C THR A 5 53.28 6.63 -0.60
N SER A 6 52.38 5.65 -0.52
CA SER A 6 52.02 4.61 -1.51
C SER A 6 50.86 5.05 -2.43
N PRO A 7 50.64 4.36 -3.57
CA PRO A 7 49.52 4.64 -4.48
C PRO A 7 48.35 3.66 -4.28
N GLU A 8 47.14 4.20 -4.09
CA GLU A 8 45.87 3.48 -4.26
C GLU A 8 45.03 4.20 -5.34
N GLU A 9 45.29 3.84 -6.59
CA GLU A 9 44.38 4.02 -7.73
C GLU A 9 43.95 2.63 -8.19
N GLU A 10 42.84 2.12 -7.67
CA GLU A 10 41.98 1.10 -8.30
C GLU A 10 40.80 0.78 -7.38
N ASN A 11 39.67 1.49 -7.53
CA ASN A 11 38.30 1.01 -7.24
C ASN A 11 37.25 2.15 -7.27
N ILE A 12 37.08 2.83 -8.42
CA ILE A 12 35.87 3.65 -8.67
C ILE A 12 35.39 3.39 -10.10
N VAL A 13 34.91 2.17 -10.37
CA VAL A 13 34.14 1.83 -11.57
C VAL A 13 32.97 0.94 -11.17
N MET A 14 32.01 1.46 -10.39
CA MET A 14 30.71 0.78 -10.22
C MET A 14 29.56 1.65 -9.67
N HIS A 15 29.49 2.95 -9.99
CA HIS A 15 28.38 3.82 -9.56
C HIS A 15 27.80 4.74 -10.66
N ARG A 16 27.69 4.25 -11.89
CA ARG A 16 27.15 5.03 -13.04
C ARG A 16 25.96 4.42 -13.78
N PHE A 17 25.13 3.61 -13.12
CA PHE A 17 23.93 3.01 -13.74
C PHE A 17 22.59 3.45 -13.16
N LEU A 18 22.51 4.65 -12.56
CA LEU A 18 21.26 5.19 -12.05
C LEU A 18 21.11 6.71 -12.27
N PHE A 19 21.37 7.21 -13.49
CA PHE A 19 21.08 8.61 -13.84
C PHE A 19 20.82 8.77 -15.35
N ILE A 20 19.72 8.19 -15.86
CA ILE A 20 19.08 8.63 -17.12
C ILE A 20 17.58 8.34 -17.01
N VAL A 21 16.77 9.29 -16.53
CA VAL A 21 15.42 9.67 -17.04
C VAL A 21 15.04 11.00 -16.34
N LEU A 22 15.64 12.11 -16.76
CA LEU A 22 15.15 13.48 -16.47
C LEU A 22 15.90 14.49 -17.35
N ALA A 23 15.83 14.31 -18.67
CA ALA A 23 16.14 15.34 -19.67
C ALA A 23 15.90 14.77 -21.09
N ALA A 24 14.67 14.86 -21.59
CA ALA A 24 14.42 14.64 -23.02
C ALA A 24 13.09 15.26 -23.48
N VAL A 25 12.91 16.58 -23.34
CA VAL A 25 12.11 17.38 -24.29
C VAL A 25 12.72 18.78 -24.36
N ALA A 26 12.81 19.31 -25.59
CA ALA A 26 13.10 20.70 -25.99
C ALA A 26 14.53 20.99 -26.48
N GLY A 27 14.76 20.68 -27.75
CA GLY A 27 15.70 21.43 -28.59
C GLY A 27 14.96 22.53 -29.36
N SER A 28 15.09 23.78 -28.94
CA SER A 28 15.23 24.95 -29.83
C SER A 28 15.65 26.17 -29.01
N LYS A 29 16.78 26.75 -29.38
CA LYS A 29 17.48 27.87 -28.73
C LYS A 29 16.63 29.14 -28.68
N THR A 30 16.55 29.78 -27.50
CA THR A 30 16.73 31.23 -27.32
C THR A 30 17.15 31.52 -25.88
N THR A 31 18.18 32.37 -25.75
CA THR A 31 18.91 32.78 -24.55
C THR A 31 18.17 33.80 -23.68
N SER A 32 18.16 33.62 -22.34
CA SER A 32 18.65 34.62 -21.36
C SER A 32 18.41 34.20 -19.89
N TYR A 33 19.51 34.13 -19.14
CA TYR A 33 19.72 34.45 -17.71
C TYR A 33 18.61 34.17 -16.68
N ALA A 34 18.77 33.11 -15.89
CA ALA A 34 19.22 33.19 -14.49
C ALA A 34 19.09 31.79 -13.84
N ASP A 35 20.13 31.40 -13.12
CA ASP A 35 20.29 30.11 -12.45
C ASP A 35 19.13 29.77 -11.51
N ASP A 36 18.64 28.53 -11.61
CA ASP A 36 18.14 27.81 -10.44
C ASP A 36 18.76 26.41 -10.48
N ILE A 37 19.72 26.22 -9.59
CA ILE A 37 20.13 24.91 -9.10
C ILE A 37 18.89 24.32 -8.41
N VAL A 38 18.01 23.67 -9.18
CA VAL A 38 17.03 22.73 -8.62
C VAL A 38 17.87 21.59 -8.04
N SER A 39 18.20 21.72 -6.76
CA SER A 39 19.36 21.07 -6.15
C SER A 39 19.15 19.57 -6.02
N SER A 40 20.24 18.82 -6.15
CA SER A 40 20.33 17.40 -5.81
C SER A 40 19.81 17.07 -4.41
N ALA A 41 19.80 18.04 -3.49
CA ALA A 41 19.26 17.90 -2.14
C ALA A 41 17.71 17.79 -2.11
N SER A 42 17.01 18.47 -3.02
CA SER A 42 15.55 18.33 -3.14
C SER A 42 15.13 16.94 -3.65
N ALA A 43 15.91 16.38 -4.57
CA ALA A 43 15.73 15.04 -5.09
C ALA A 43 16.06 13.95 -4.05
N SER A 44 17.11 14.16 -3.23
CA SER A 44 17.44 13.23 -2.14
C SER A 44 16.37 13.26 -1.04
N ALA A 45 15.91 14.44 -0.62
CA ALA A 45 14.87 14.60 0.39
C ALA A 45 13.53 13.97 -0.07
N SER A 46 13.14 14.15 -1.34
CA SER A 46 11.95 13.49 -1.90
C SER A 46 12.05 11.97 -1.85
N THR A 47 13.23 11.42 -2.18
CA THR A 47 13.46 9.97 -2.19
C THR A 47 13.40 9.40 -0.78
N GLU A 48 14.00 10.10 0.19
CA GLU A 48 13.99 9.72 1.59
C GLU A 48 12.57 9.76 2.18
N LEU A 49 11.80 10.82 1.94
CA LEU A 49 10.44 10.93 2.48
C LEU A 49 9.46 9.91 1.90
N LEU A 50 9.60 9.56 0.62
CA LEU A 50 8.81 8.48 0.00
C LEU A 50 9.27 7.10 0.46
N SER A 51 10.58 6.88 0.56
CA SER A 51 11.19 5.62 0.99
C SER A 51 10.59 4.39 0.29
N LEU A 52 10.38 4.46 -1.03
CA LEU A 52 9.76 3.35 -1.76
C LEU A 52 10.58 2.06 -1.63
N THR A 53 9.91 0.92 -1.50
CA THR A 53 10.59 -0.37 -1.60
C THR A 53 11.18 -0.53 -3.01
N ASN A 54 12.28 -1.29 -3.14
CA ASN A 54 12.88 -1.56 -4.45
C ASN A 54 11.87 -2.16 -5.45
N ALA A 55 10.98 -3.03 -4.98
CA ALA A 55 9.92 -3.61 -5.80
C ALA A 55 8.94 -2.53 -6.28
N SER A 56 8.46 -1.68 -5.36
CA SER A 56 7.54 -0.58 -5.71
C SER A 56 8.19 0.44 -6.64
N ALA A 57 9.46 0.79 -6.44
CA ALA A 57 10.19 1.74 -7.28
C ALA A 57 10.33 1.20 -8.72
N LYS A 58 10.66 -0.07 -8.89
CA LYS A 58 10.74 -0.73 -10.21
C LYS A 58 9.37 -0.80 -10.90
N GLN A 59 8.34 -1.23 -10.17
CA GLN A 59 6.97 -1.32 -10.66
C GLN A 59 6.46 0.07 -11.12
N LEU A 60 6.69 1.09 -10.31
CA LEU A 60 6.34 2.46 -10.61
C LEU A 60 7.10 3.00 -11.84
N GLY A 61 8.41 2.77 -11.91
CA GLY A 61 9.22 3.19 -13.06
C GLY A 61 8.75 2.59 -14.38
N HIS A 62 8.38 1.30 -14.40
CA HIS A 62 7.80 0.66 -15.58
C HIS A 62 6.46 1.30 -15.97
N ALA A 63 5.55 1.49 -15.01
CA ALA A 63 4.24 2.05 -15.26
C ALA A 63 4.30 3.55 -15.64
N GLN A 64 5.31 4.29 -15.16
CA GLN A 64 5.64 5.65 -15.60
C GLN A 64 6.06 5.70 -17.06
N GLN A 65 6.93 4.78 -17.52
CA GLN A 65 7.32 4.69 -18.92
C GLN A 65 6.14 4.40 -19.85
N LEU A 66 5.13 3.67 -19.36
CA LEU A 66 3.88 3.42 -20.07
C LEU A 66 2.90 4.60 -20.03
N GLY A 67 3.22 5.67 -19.29
CA GLY A 67 2.39 6.87 -19.17
C GLY A 67 1.06 6.63 -18.44
N VAL A 68 0.96 5.60 -17.58
CA VAL A 68 -0.29 5.26 -16.89
C VAL A 68 -0.35 5.73 -15.44
N ILE A 69 0.81 6.02 -14.84
CA ILE A 69 0.92 6.55 -13.48
C ILE A 69 2.20 7.38 -13.36
N GLU A 70 2.19 8.39 -12.50
CA GLU A 70 3.31 9.25 -12.15
C GLU A 70 3.22 9.59 -10.66
N ILE A 71 4.36 9.71 -9.98
CA ILE A 71 4.46 10.39 -8.68
C ILE A 71 5.38 11.60 -8.79
N ALA A 72 5.00 12.70 -8.16
CA ALA A 72 5.82 13.92 -8.07
C ALA A 72 5.59 14.63 -6.73
N PRO A 73 6.62 15.32 -6.17
CA PRO A 73 6.43 16.17 -5.00
C PRO A 73 5.52 17.35 -5.35
N VAL A 74 4.69 17.75 -4.39
CA VAL A 74 3.88 18.98 -4.43
C VAL A 74 4.54 20.04 -3.55
N ASN A 75 4.86 19.66 -2.32
CA ASN A 75 5.56 20.51 -1.37
C ASN A 75 6.38 19.64 -0.42
N LEU A 76 7.60 20.07 -0.11
CA LEU A 76 8.51 19.41 0.82
C LEU A 76 8.86 20.38 1.94
N PRO A 77 9.03 19.91 3.18
CA PRO A 77 9.42 20.80 4.27
C PRO A 77 10.80 21.41 3.96
N PRO A 78 10.95 22.75 3.93
CA PRO A 78 12.25 23.36 3.77
C PRO A 78 13.11 23.10 5.02
N GLU A 79 14.44 23.20 4.89
CA GLU A 79 15.35 23.11 6.05
C GLU A 79 15.01 24.16 7.13
N SER A 80 14.45 25.29 6.73
CA SER A 80 13.99 26.36 7.62
C SER A 80 12.67 26.08 8.35
N ALA A 81 11.98 24.97 8.08
CA ALA A 81 10.69 24.66 8.68
C ALA A 81 10.73 24.43 10.20
N GLY A 82 11.94 24.24 10.77
CA GLY A 82 12.11 23.98 12.19
C GLY A 82 11.33 22.75 12.64
N ASP A 83 10.64 22.87 13.76
CA ASP A 83 9.81 21.80 14.31
C ASP A 83 8.54 21.60 13.46
N CYS A 84 7.98 22.64 12.83
CA CYS A 84 6.79 22.55 11.98
C CYS A 84 7.07 21.98 10.57
N ASN A 85 7.78 20.86 10.49
CA ASN A 85 8.22 20.21 9.24
C ASN A 85 7.31 19.06 8.75
N HIS A 86 6.17 18.85 9.40
CA HIS A 86 5.23 17.79 9.03
C HIS A 86 4.09 18.34 8.16
N LEU A 87 4.15 18.10 6.84
CA LEU A 87 3.21 18.67 5.86
C LEU A 87 1.95 17.81 5.61
N GLY A 88 1.51 17.05 6.61
CA GLY A 88 0.47 16.02 6.46
C GLY A 88 -0.92 16.53 6.06
N TRP A 89 -1.81 15.58 5.80
CA TRP A 89 -3.22 15.79 5.45
C TRP A 89 -3.48 16.66 4.19
N PRO A 90 -2.90 16.32 3.02
CA PRO A 90 -3.18 17.05 1.80
C PRO A 90 -4.55 16.66 1.24
N ILE A 91 -5.35 17.66 0.89
CA ILE A 91 -6.65 17.51 0.22
C ILE A 91 -6.72 18.46 -0.97
N ALA A 92 -7.49 18.12 -2.01
CA ALA A 92 -7.54 18.92 -3.22
C ALA A 92 -8.93 19.11 -3.80
N THR A 93 -9.05 20.14 -4.62
CA THR A 93 -10.18 20.36 -5.51
C THR A 93 -9.68 20.85 -6.88
N MET A 94 -10.56 20.83 -7.88
CA MET A 94 -10.28 21.36 -9.20
C MET A 94 -11.33 22.39 -9.60
N THR A 95 -10.86 23.52 -10.09
CA THR A 95 -11.68 24.61 -10.62
C THR A 95 -11.19 24.99 -12.01
N GLY A 96 -12.03 24.75 -13.02
CA GLY A 96 -11.60 24.76 -14.42
C GLY A 96 -10.45 23.77 -14.64
N ASP A 97 -9.33 24.26 -15.17
CA ASP A 97 -8.09 23.49 -15.35
C ASP A 97 -7.12 23.60 -14.16
N THR A 98 -7.48 24.35 -13.11
CA THR A 98 -6.61 24.61 -11.96
C THR A 98 -6.84 23.58 -10.86
N ILE A 99 -5.77 22.92 -10.44
CA ILE A 99 -5.76 22.10 -9.22
C ILE A 99 -5.39 22.99 -8.05
N VAL A 100 -6.15 22.93 -6.97
CA VAL A 100 -5.84 23.61 -5.70
C VAL A 100 -5.70 22.56 -4.62
N VAL A 101 -4.52 22.52 -3.98
CA VAL A 101 -4.18 21.59 -2.90
C VAL A 101 -4.03 22.38 -1.61
N MET A 102 -4.62 21.89 -0.53
CA MET A 102 -4.43 22.42 0.82
C MET A 102 -3.85 21.34 1.73
N HIS A 103 -2.84 21.67 2.53
CA HIS A 103 -2.22 20.77 3.50
C HIS A 103 -1.84 21.50 4.80
N ARG A 104 -1.35 20.75 5.78
CA ARG A 104 -0.88 21.27 7.08
C ARG A 104 0.58 21.67 7.04
N GLN A 105 0.99 22.44 8.03
CA GLN A 105 2.37 22.61 8.45
C GLN A 105 2.38 22.60 9.97
N ILE A 106 2.72 21.45 10.57
CA ILE A 106 2.63 21.22 12.02
C ILE A 106 3.86 20.49 12.54
N PRO A 107 4.03 20.40 13.88
CA PRO A 107 5.13 19.62 14.45
C PRO A 107 5.03 18.11 14.15
N GLY A 108 3.82 17.55 14.17
CA GLY A 108 3.59 16.12 13.92
C GLY A 108 2.30 15.54 14.49
N HIS A 109 2.20 14.22 14.55
CA HIS A 109 0.99 13.51 15.00
C HIS A 109 0.84 13.44 16.53
N LYS A 110 1.93 13.56 17.30
CA LYS A 110 1.94 13.60 18.77
C LYS A 110 2.92 14.67 19.24
N ALA A 111 2.62 15.35 20.34
CA ALA A 111 3.56 16.34 20.91
C ALA A 111 4.89 15.70 21.33
N LYS A 112 4.84 14.48 21.89
CA LYS A 112 6.06 13.74 22.24
C LYS A 112 6.82 13.36 20.96
N GLY A 113 8.00 13.95 20.80
CA GLY A 113 8.94 13.65 19.71
C GLY A 113 8.77 14.50 18.45
N ALA A 114 7.79 15.40 18.39
CA ALA A 114 7.49 16.25 17.23
C ALA A 114 8.08 17.67 17.29
N GLY A 115 8.67 18.06 18.42
CA GLY A 115 9.05 19.45 18.67
C GLY A 115 7.85 20.31 19.12
N ASN A 116 8.00 21.63 19.02
CA ASN A 116 7.07 22.62 19.53
C ASN A 116 6.31 23.34 18.40
N PRO A 117 5.06 23.77 18.65
CA PRO A 117 4.39 24.69 17.74
C PRO A 117 5.12 26.04 17.73
N ASP A 118 5.15 26.68 16.56
CA ASP A 118 5.69 28.02 16.35
C ASP A 118 4.76 28.85 15.43
N PRO A 119 5.01 30.15 15.21
CA PRO A 119 4.13 30.99 14.38
C PRO A 119 3.91 30.50 12.93
N SER A 120 4.80 29.68 12.38
CA SER A 120 4.65 29.05 11.05
C SER A 120 3.63 27.91 11.05
N MET A 121 3.22 27.40 12.22
CA MET A 121 2.20 26.36 12.34
C MET A 121 0.91 26.78 11.65
N SER A 122 0.49 26.05 10.62
CA SER A 122 -0.70 26.35 9.85
C SER A 122 -1.44 25.07 9.47
N TYR A 123 -2.74 25.22 9.29
CA TYR A 123 -3.65 24.18 8.82
C TYR A 123 -4.25 24.53 7.46
N GLY A 124 -3.70 25.53 6.78
CA GLY A 124 -4.21 26.05 5.53
C GLY A 124 -3.10 26.51 4.59
N ILE A 125 -2.06 25.68 4.38
CA ILE A 125 -1.06 25.95 3.35
C ILE A 125 -1.62 25.49 2.01
N VAL A 126 -1.73 26.41 1.05
CA VAL A 126 -2.33 26.19 -0.26
C VAL A 126 -1.30 26.33 -1.37
N LEU A 127 -1.38 25.42 -2.35
CA LEU A 127 -0.65 25.48 -3.60
C LEU A 127 -1.61 25.30 -4.77
N ARG A 128 -1.31 25.94 -5.89
CA ARG A 128 -2.10 25.84 -7.13
C ARG A 128 -1.25 25.37 -8.29
N SER A 129 -1.85 24.61 -9.20
CA SER A 129 -1.24 24.17 -10.45
C SER A 129 -2.21 24.39 -11.61
N GLU A 130 -1.74 25.04 -12.67
CA GLU A 130 -2.52 25.37 -13.88
C GLU A 130 -2.17 24.46 -15.07
N ASP A 131 -1.19 23.57 -14.91
CA ASP A 131 -0.65 22.72 -15.98
C ASP A 131 -0.88 21.22 -15.74
N GLY A 132 -1.90 20.90 -14.93
CA GLY A 132 -2.26 19.53 -14.56
C GLY A 132 -1.32 18.92 -13.53
N GLY A 133 -0.75 19.73 -12.63
CA GLY A 133 0.08 19.29 -11.50
C GLY A 133 1.56 19.10 -11.82
N LYS A 134 2.06 19.65 -12.94
CA LYS A 134 3.49 19.57 -13.32
C LYS A 134 4.31 20.64 -12.60
N THR A 135 3.76 21.84 -12.45
CA THR A 135 4.35 22.92 -11.66
C THR A 135 3.37 23.41 -10.60
N TRP A 136 3.92 23.94 -9.50
CA TRP A 136 3.16 24.43 -8.35
C TRP A 136 3.56 25.86 -8.02
N SER A 137 2.59 26.67 -7.59
CA SER A 137 2.86 27.99 -7.03
C SER A 137 3.72 27.90 -5.78
N LYS A 138 4.27 29.04 -5.35
CA LYS A 138 4.78 29.16 -3.98
C LYS A 138 3.66 28.80 -2.97
N PRO A 139 3.98 28.15 -1.85
CA PRO A 139 3.02 27.92 -0.78
C PRO A 139 2.43 29.24 -0.27
N HIS A 140 1.12 29.30 -0.15
CA HIS A 140 0.39 30.43 0.41
C HIS A 140 -0.31 29.99 1.70
N ASP A 141 -0.06 30.68 2.80
CA ASP A 141 -0.75 30.41 4.06
C ASP A 141 -2.06 31.20 4.09
N LEU A 142 -3.21 30.51 4.18
CA LEU A 142 -4.52 31.15 4.24
C LEU A 142 -4.65 32.15 5.40
N ARG A 143 -3.83 32.00 6.44
CA ARG A 143 -3.77 32.97 7.55
C ARG A 143 -3.32 34.36 7.12
N ASP A 144 -2.65 34.50 5.98
CA ASP A 144 -2.14 35.79 5.49
C ASP A 144 -3.25 36.71 4.97
N CYS A 145 -4.45 36.18 4.68
CA CYS A 145 -5.63 36.99 4.34
C CYS A 145 -6.51 37.33 5.55
N MET A 146 -6.16 36.83 6.75
CA MET A 146 -6.93 37.07 7.97
C MET A 146 -6.55 38.42 8.59
N ALA A 147 -7.51 39.05 9.28
CA ALA A 147 -7.18 40.15 10.18
C ALA A 147 -6.27 39.64 11.32
N PRO A 148 -5.31 40.45 11.83
CA PRO A 148 -4.39 40.02 12.88
C PRO A 148 -5.06 39.43 14.13
N GLU A 149 -6.19 40.01 14.54
CA GLU A 149 -6.99 39.56 15.68
C GLU A 149 -7.63 38.18 15.48
N ASP A 150 -8.02 37.84 14.24
CA ASP A 150 -8.57 36.54 13.90
C ASP A 150 -7.45 35.49 13.76
N ARG A 151 -6.32 35.87 13.13
CA ARG A 151 -5.16 35.00 12.92
C ARG A 151 -4.60 34.43 14.21
N LEU A 152 -4.57 35.23 15.27
CA LEU A 152 -4.02 34.87 16.59
C LEU A 152 -5.10 34.62 17.64
N ARG A 153 -6.36 34.44 17.22
CA ARG A 153 -7.49 34.28 18.13
C ARG A 153 -7.32 33.07 19.05
N GLY A 154 -7.06 33.35 20.33
CA GLY A 154 -6.80 32.33 21.36
C GLY A 154 -5.41 31.69 21.31
N GLY A 155 -4.47 32.23 20.54
CA GLY A 155 -3.07 31.78 20.45
C GLY A 155 -2.71 31.11 19.12
N ILE A 156 -1.43 30.76 18.96
CA ILE A 156 -0.89 30.15 17.73
C ILE A 156 -1.43 28.74 17.46
N VAL A 157 -1.76 27.99 18.52
CA VAL A 157 -2.32 26.64 18.41
C VAL A 157 -3.84 26.74 18.28
N PRO A 158 -4.44 26.24 17.19
CA PRO A 158 -5.88 26.28 17.00
C PRO A 158 -6.65 25.55 18.09
N LEU A 159 -7.89 25.99 18.33
CA LEU A 159 -8.76 25.53 19.42
C LEU A 159 -8.81 24.00 19.53
N SER A 160 -9.03 23.29 18.42
CA SER A 160 -9.16 21.83 18.43
C SER A 160 -7.85 21.08 18.73
N HIS A 161 -6.68 21.74 18.72
CA HIS A 161 -5.38 21.10 18.88
C HIS A 161 -4.64 21.49 20.16
N ARG A 162 -5.19 22.40 20.98
CA ARG A 162 -4.59 22.84 22.26
C ARG A 162 -4.39 21.69 23.24
N ALA A 163 -5.34 20.77 23.35
CA ALA A 163 -5.19 19.57 24.18
C ALA A 163 -3.96 18.72 23.83
N LYS A 164 -3.45 18.86 22.61
CA LYS A 164 -2.27 18.17 22.12
C LYS A 164 -1.00 19.00 22.27
N PHE A 165 -0.99 20.25 21.77
CA PHE A 165 0.22 21.05 21.61
C PHE A 165 0.34 22.26 22.55
N ASP A 166 -0.73 22.63 23.27
CA ASP A 166 -0.75 23.79 24.17
C ASP A 166 -1.74 23.56 25.32
N LYS A 167 -1.43 22.56 26.17
CA LYS A 167 -2.33 22.09 27.23
C LYS A 167 -2.58 23.15 28.31
N SER A 168 -1.65 24.09 28.49
CA SER A 168 -1.74 25.19 29.44
C SER A 168 -2.74 26.25 29.01
N ASN A 169 -2.93 26.45 27.71
CA ASN A 169 -3.85 27.42 27.17
C ASN A 169 -5.31 26.98 27.37
N LYS A 170 -6.03 27.71 28.20
CA LYS A 170 -7.45 27.49 28.53
C LYS A 170 -8.40 28.42 27.77
N SER A 171 -7.88 29.23 26.84
CA SER A 171 -8.72 30.08 26.01
C SER A 171 -9.72 29.23 25.23
N THR A 172 -10.98 29.68 25.20
CA THR A 172 -12.04 29.09 24.37
C THR A 172 -12.13 29.77 23.00
N LEU A 173 -11.38 30.84 22.78
CA LEU A 173 -11.41 31.61 21.54
C LEU A 173 -10.78 30.82 20.39
N GLY A 174 -11.42 30.78 19.23
CA GLY A 174 -10.93 30.14 18.01
C GLY A 174 -12.05 29.61 17.12
N TYR A 175 -11.69 28.80 16.12
CA TYR A 175 -12.65 28.19 15.21
C TYR A 175 -12.96 26.76 15.64
N LYS A 176 -14.24 26.39 15.63
CA LYS A 176 -14.75 25.09 16.08
C LYS A 176 -14.65 24.04 14.97
N VAL A 177 -13.47 23.95 14.37
CA VAL A 177 -13.16 23.06 13.26
C VAL A 177 -11.96 22.21 13.60
N HIS A 178 -12.04 20.92 13.29
CA HIS A 178 -10.95 19.97 13.30
C HIS A 178 -10.77 19.38 11.91
N LEU A 179 -9.52 19.39 11.42
CA LEU A 179 -9.09 18.99 10.08
C LEU A 179 -9.57 19.93 8.97
N HIS A 180 -9.57 19.43 7.72
CA HIS A 180 -9.70 20.24 6.51
C HIS A 180 -10.77 19.69 5.58
N SER A 181 -11.49 20.60 4.94
CA SER A 181 -12.34 20.31 3.79
C SER A 181 -12.06 21.32 2.69
N ILE A 182 -12.07 20.88 1.44
CA ILE A 182 -11.96 21.77 0.29
C ILE A 182 -12.94 21.34 -0.81
N GLY A 183 -13.45 22.30 -1.57
CA GLY A 183 -14.38 22.04 -2.65
C GLY A 183 -14.47 23.19 -3.63
N THR A 184 -15.02 22.89 -4.79
CA THR A 184 -15.27 23.88 -5.85
C THR A 184 -16.77 24.04 -6.01
N THR A 185 -17.22 25.29 -6.08
CA THR A 185 -18.61 25.66 -6.32
C THR A 185 -18.93 25.57 -7.80
N ARG A 186 -20.21 25.46 -8.15
CA ARG A 186 -20.69 25.36 -9.54
C ARG A 186 -20.31 26.57 -10.40
N ASP A 187 -20.08 27.73 -9.80
CA ASP A 187 -19.58 28.93 -10.47
C ASP A 187 -18.06 29.08 -10.46
N GLY A 188 -17.33 28.05 -10.00
CA GLY A 188 -15.87 27.96 -10.11
C GLY A 188 -15.09 28.55 -8.94
N ALA A 189 -15.74 29.07 -7.91
CA ALA A 189 -15.04 29.48 -6.70
C ALA A 189 -14.57 28.28 -5.87
N VAL A 190 -13.52 28.48 -5.09
CA VAL A 190 -12.97 27.47 -4.18
C VAL A 190 -13.36 27.82 -2.75
N ILE A 191 -13.84 26.82 -2.00
CA ILE A 191 -14.12 26.92 -0.57
C ILE A 191 -13.15 26.03 0.17
N ALA A 192 -12.48 26.59 1.17
CA ALA A 192 -11.61 25.86 2.07
C ALA A 192 -12.08 26.07 3.51
N ILE A 193 -12.21 24.97 4.25
CA ILE A 193 -12.53 24.97 5.68
C ILE A 193 -11.34 24.32 6.39
N ASN A 194 -10.79 24.97 7.40
CA ASN A 194 -9.71 24.43 8.22
C ASN A 194 -9.80 24.93 9.67
N ASN A 195 -8.81 24.59 10.49
CA ASN A 195 -8.76 24.97 11.90
C ASN A 195 -8.69 26.49 12.18
N HIS A 196 -8.56 27.32 11.14
CA HIS A 196 -8.60 28.78 11.17
C HIS A 196 -9.90 29.37 10.63
N GLY A 197 -10.91 28.54 10.30
CA GLY A 197 -12.22 28.99 9.84
C GLY A 197 -12.51 28.67 8.38
N VAL A 198 -13.32 29.50 7.73
CA VAL A 198 -13.81 29.31 6.36
C VAL A 198 -13.21 30.36 5.45
N PHE A 199 -12.72 29.93 4.29
CA PHE A 199 -12.07 30.75 3.29
C PHE A 199 -12.71 30.51 1.93
N ARG A 200 -12.75 31.58 1.12
CA ARG A 200 -13.26 31.56 -0.23
C ARG A 200 -12.27 32.20 -1.20
N SER A 201 -12.11 31.60 -2.36
CA SER A 201 -11.40 32.20 -3.50
C SER A 201 -12.31 32.22 -4.72
N ASP A 202 -12.51 33.41 -5.29
CA ASP A 202 -13.32 33.61 -6.49
C ASP A 202 -12.47 33.61 -7.79
N ASP A 203 -11.16 33.37 -7.68
CA ASP A 203 -10.19 33.52 -8.77
C ASP A 203 -9.26 32.30 -8.94
N HIS A 204 -9.81 31.12 -8.68
CA HIS A 204 -9.13 29.82 -8.80
C HIS A 204 -7.96 29.63 -7.82
N GLY A 205 -8.13 30.07 -6.58
CA GLY A 205 -7.16 29.90 -5.49
C GLY A 205 -6.00 30.90 -5.52
N ARG A 206 -6.08 32.01 -6.28
CA ARG A 206 -5.02 33.02 -6.35
C ARG A 206 -5.09 33.97 -5.16
N THR A 207 -6.30 34.45 -4.85
CA THR A 207 -6.57 35.30 -3.70
C THR A 207 -7.68 34.69 -2.85
N TRP A 208 -7.64 35.00 -1.56
CA TRP A 208 -8.52 34.41 -0.57
C TRP A 208 -9.18 35.48 0.29
N LYS A 209 -10.45 35.23 0.60
CA LYS A 209 -11.26 35.98 1.56
C LYS A 209 -11.54 35.08 2.75
N HIS A 210 -11.29 35.59 3.95
CA HIS A 210 -11.65 34.93 5.19
C HIS A 210 -13.07 35.33 5.64
N PHE A 211 -13.90 34.35 6.01
CA PHE A 211 -15.19 34.58 6.66
C PHE A 211 -15.00 34.49 8.18
N SER A 212 -14.62 35.62 8.78
CA SER A 212 -14.10 35.67 10.15
C SER A 212 -15.03 35.18 11.23
N THR A 213 -16.34 35.15 11.00
CA THR A 213 -17.35 34.68 11.97
C THR A 213 -17.88 33.27 11.68
N ALA A 214 -17.53 32.68 10.53
CA ALA A 214 -18.03 31.36 10.15
C ALA A 214 -17.38 30.28 11.02
N LEU A 215 -18.20 29.42 11.64
CA LEU A 215 -17.75 28.32 12.52
C LEU A 215 -16.89 28.78 13.72
N ARG A 216 -16.96 30.06 14.10
CA ARG A 216 -16.19 30.64 15.21
C ARG A 216 -16.85 30.36 16.55
N ASP A 217 -16.05 30.28 17.62
CA ASP A 217 -16.49 29.96 18.98
C ASP A 217 -17.71 30.75 19.47
N ASP A 218 -17.82 32.02 19.11
CA ASP A 218 -18.87 32.96 19.54
C ASP A 218 -20.08 33.05 18.59
N ASN A 219 -20.02 32.39 17.43
CA ASN A 219 -21.05 32.45 16.39
C ASN A 219 -21.50 31.06 15.90
N PHE A 220 -20.93 29.99 16.47
CA PHE A 220 -21.28 28.60 16.18
C PHE A 220 -21.55 27.84 17.48
N PRO A 221 -22.84 27.74 17.90
CA PRO A 221 -23.24 27.21 19.21
C PRO A 221 -23.26 25.67 19.25
N HIS A 222 -22.26 25.03 18.67
CA HIS A 222 -22.10 23.58 18.65
C HIS A 222 -20.71 23.14 19.13
N GLU A 223 -20.47 21.84 19.23
CA GLU A 223 -19.13 21.30 19.52
C GLU A 223 -18.14 21.57 18.38
N ILE A 224 -16.87 21.24 18.58
CA ILE A 224 -15.90 21.24 17.49
C ILE A 224 -16.30 20.14 16.49
N VAL A 225 -16.39 20.46 15.21
CA VAL A 225 -16.67 19.46 14.17
C VAL A 225 -15.38 18.85 13.64
N ASN A 226 -15.31 17.52 13.54
CA ASN A 226 -14.29 16.79 12.81
C ASN A 226 -14.77 16.54 11.37
N LEU A 227 -14.16 17.22 10.40
CA LEU A 227 -14.62 17.21 9.02
C LEU A 227 -13.93 16.16 8.15
N GLY A 228 -14.66 15.67 7.15
CA GLY A 228 -14.13 14.94 6.01
C GLY A 228 -13.47 15.86 4.98
N PRO A 229 -12.79 15.30 3.96
CA PRO A 229 -11.92 16.07 3.08
C PRO A 229 -12.64 16.97 2.06
N ARG A 230 -13.96 16.82 1.86
CA ARG A 230 -14.69 17.44 0.74
C ARG A 230 -15.74 18.44 1.21
N VAL A 231 -15.80 19.57 0.51
CA VAL A 231 -16.98 20.45 0.45
C VAL A 231 -17.67 20.18 -0.89
N LEU A 232 -18.98 19.99 -0.88
CA LEU A 232 -19.80 19.77 -2.08
C LEU A 232 -20.74 20.97 -2.29
N ASP A 233 -21.03 21.35 -3.53
CA ASP A 233 -22.02 22.38 -3.85
C ASP A 233 -23.29 21.74 -4.41
N HIS A 234 -24.29 21.57 -3.55
CA HIS A 234 -25.58 20.96 -3.87
C HIS A 234 -26.54 21.98 -4.51
N PRO A 235 -27.31 21.61 -5.55
CA PRO A 235 -28.15 22.55 -6.28
C PRO A 235 -29.15 23.33 -5.42
N THR A 236 -29.78 22.66 -4.46
CA THR A 236 -30.84 23.21 -3.60
C THR A 236 -30.39 23.58 -2.19
N HIS A 237 -29.32 22.94 -1.69
CA HIS A 237 -28.87 23.10 -0.31
C HIS A 237 -27.63 24.00 -0.20
N GLY A 238 -27.01 24.38 -1.32
CA GLY A 238 -25.80 25.18 -1.32
C GLY A 238 -24.58 24.34 -0.92
N LEU A 239 -23.64 24.96 -0.22
CA LEU A 239 -22.41 24.28 0.18
C LEU A 239 -22.69 23.29 1.30
N MET A 240 -22.11 22.10 1.22
CA MET A 240 -22.25 21.05 2.22
C MET A 240 -20.89 20.49 2.61
N ALA A 241 -20.65 20.36 3.91
CA ALA A 241 -19.48 19.70 4.48
C ALA A 241 -19.95 18.68 5.51
N PHE A 242 -19.25 17.55 5.62
CA PHE A 242 -19.70 16.42 6.42
C PHE A 242 -18.66 16.00 7.44
N GLY A 243 -19.12 15.53 8.59
CA GLY A 243 -18.25 15.20 9.70
C GLY A 243 -18.95 14.48 10.83
N ASN A 244 -18.33 14.56 11.99
CA ASN A 244 -18.86 14.10 13.28
C ASN A 244 -18.44 15.13 14.33
N TRP A 245 -19.11 15.17 15.47
CA TRP A 245 -18.68 16.00 16.58
C TRP A 245 -17.40 15.45 17.22
N PHE A 246 -16.50 16.34 17.60
CA PHE A 246 -15.17 16.00 18.13
C PHE A 246 -15.04 16.28 19.63
N GLY A 247 -16.10 16.81 20.25
CA GLY A 247 -16.10 17.34 21.60
C GLY A 247 -15.70 18.80 21.68
N GLU A 248 -15.53 19.26 22.91
CA GLU A 248 -15.10 20.62 23.24
C GLU A 248 -13.58 20.69 23.45
N ALA A 249 -13.03 21.91 23.52
CA ALA A 249 -11.60 22.11 23.76
C ALA A 249 -11.08 21.42 25.04
N ASN A 250 -11.94 21.28 26.07
CA ASN A 250 -11.65 20.57 27.32
C ASN A 250 -12.14 19.10 27.35
N ALA A 251 -12.83 18.65 26.29
CA ALA A 251 -13.42 17.32 26.15
C ALA A 251 -13.04 16.68 24.80
N TYR A 252 -11.77 16.86 24.43
CA TYR A 252 -11.14 16.49 23.16
C TYR A 252 -11.34 15.00 22.80
N HIS A 253 -11.61 14.74 21.51
CA HIS A 253 -11.73 13.40 20.91
C HIS A 253 -12.88 12.55 21.49
N LYS A 254 -13.97 13.22 21.91
CA LYS A 254 -15.22 12.58 22.30
C LYS A 254 -16.16 12.51 21.10
N LEU A 255 -15.86 11.59 20.19
CA LEU A 255 -16.72 11.35 19.03
C LEU A 255 -18.08 10.81 19.49
N ASN A 256 -19.14 11.18 18.78
CA ASN A 256 -20.46 10.63 19.01
C ASN A 256 -20.96 9.83 17.82
N ASN A 257 -22.15 9.26 17.93
CA ASN A 257 -22.71 8.43 16.88
C ASN A 257 -23.49 9.24 15.83
N LYS A 258 -23.23 10.55 15.71
CA LYS A 258 -23.95 11.42 14.78
C LYS A 258 -23.15 11.68 13.50
N LEU A 259 -23.79 11.46 12.36
CA LEU A 259 -23.41 12.12 11.13
C LEU A 259 -23.81 13.59 11.23
N VAL A 260 -22.83 14.48 11.06
CA VAL A 260 -23.02 15.93 11.04
C VAL A 260 -22.93 16.41 9.60
N ALA A 261 -23.99 17.05 9.10
CA ALA A 261 -24.01 17.74 7.82
C ALA A 261 -24.10 19.25 8.07
N LEU A 262 -23.04 19.97 7.71
CA LEU A 262 -23.02 21.42 7.70
C LEU A 262 -23.50 21.92 6.34
N THR A 263 -24.38 22.92 6.33
CA THR A 263 -24.95 23.47 5.11
C THR A 263 -24.82 25.00 5.09
N SER A 264 -24.46 25.59 3.95
CA SER A 264 -24.38 27.04 3.77
C SER A 264 -25.06 27.47 2.47
N ALA A 265 -26.17 28.20 2.61
CA ALA A 265 -26.94 28.76 1.50
C ALA A 265 -26.36 30.09 0.98
N ASP A 266 -25.52 30.76 1.78
CA ASP A 266 -24.96 32.08 1.51
C ASP A 266 -23.47 32.03 1.13
N ARG A 267 -23.08 30.94 0.46
CA ARG A 267 -21.77 30.78 -0.18
C ARG A 267 -20.59 30.75 0.81
N GLY A 268 -20.85 30.30 2.03
CA GLY A 268 -19.86 29.97 3.06
C GLY A 268 -19.84 30.94 4.24
N VAL A 269 -20.70 31.96 4.27
CA VAL A 269 -20.71 33.01 5.30
C VAL A 269 -21.34 32.50 6.59
N THR A 270 -22.49 31.83 6.51
CA THR A 270 -23.17 31.19 7.64
C THR A 270 -23.41 29.71 7.36
N TRP A 271 -23.45 28.92 8.44
CA TRP A 271 -23.55 27.46 8.37
C TRP A 271 -24.62 26.96 9.34
N SER A 272 -25.58 26.20 8.82
CA SER A 272 -26.56 25.45 9.60
C SER A 272 -26.10 24.01 9.78
N VAL A 273 -26.65 23.33 10.79
CA VAL A 273 -26.29 21.96 11.12
C VAL A 273 -27.51 21.04 11.02
N GLU A 274 -27.33 19.89 10.38
CA GLU A 274 -28.23 18.75 10.48
C GLU A 274 -27.47 17.57 11.11
N GLU A 275 -28.08 16.94 12.12
CA GLU A 275 -27.52 15.80 12.84
C GLU A 275 -28.37 14.57 12.61
N ASN A 276 -27.74 13.46 12.26
CA ASN A 276 -28.43 12.20 12.05
C ASN A 276 -27.74 11.07 12.81
N ASP A 277 -28.52 10.21 13.46
CA ASP A 277 -27.94 9.03 14.13
C ASP A 277 -27.43 8.03 13.10
N ALA A 278 -26.12 7.77 13.14
CA ALA A 278 -25.43 6.82 12.29
C ALA A 278 -25.07 5.53 13.04
N GLY A 279 -25.31 5.45 14.36
CA GLY A 279 -25.10 4.24 15.17
C GLY A 279 -23.65 3.89 15.50
N PHE A 280 -22.66 4.64 15.00
CA PHE A 280 -21.23 4.48 15.33
C PHE A 280 -20.50 5.82 15.20
N PRO A 281 -19.29 5.99 15.75
CA PRO A 281 -18.50 7.20 15.58
C PRO A 281 -17.73 7.21 14.25
N GLN A 282 -18.00 8.19 13.40
CA GLN A 282 -17.29 8.41 12.13
C GLN A 282 -16.04 9.27 12.33
N TYR A 283 -15.09 9.14 11.41
CA TYR A 283 -13.97 10.07 11.34
C TYR A 283 -13.50 10.26 9.91
N GLU A 284 -13.33 11.54 9.54
CA GLU A 284 -12.89 11.96 8.20
C GLU A 284 -13.75 11.31 7.07
N PRO A 285 -15.08 11.45 7.10
CA PRO A 285 -15.96 10.80 6.12
C PRO A 285 -15.68 11.31 4.70
N SER A 286 -15.28 10.42 3.80
CA SER A 286 -15.06 10.73 2.38
C SER A 286 -16.37 10.60 1.63
N VAL A 287 -16.85 11.70 1.03
CA VAL A 287 -18.21 11.81 0.48
C VAL A 287 -18.21 12.02 -1.04
N LEU A 288 -19.19 11.41 -1.71
CA LEU A 288 -19.48 11.61 -3.12
C LEU A 288 -20.98 11.90 -3.25
N LEU A 289 -21.35 12.97 -3.96
CA LEU A 289 -22.72 13.12 -4.47
C LEU A 289 -22.84 12.30 -5.75
N HIS A 290 -23.68 11.26 -5.73
CA HIS A 290 -23.96 10.42 -6.88
C HIS A 290 -25.47 10.36 -7.09
N GLU A 291 -25.92 10.79 -8.27
CA GLU A 291 -27.33 11.05 -8.54
C GLU A 291 -27.89 12.02 -7.49
N ASP A 292 -28.90 11.62 -6.71
CA ASP A 292 -29.52 12.44 -5.66
C ASP A 292 -29.14 12.00 -4.23
N SER A 293 -28.12 11.15 -4.09
CA SER A 293 -27.70 10.61 -2.79
C SER A 293 -26.24 10.94 -2.47
N PHE A 294 -26.00 11.27 -1.20
CA PHE A 294 -24.65 11.35 -0.67
C PHE A 294 -24.19 9.97 -0.25
N LEU A 295 -23.13 9.49 -0.88
CA LEU A 295 -22.47 8.23 -0.57
C LEU A 295 -21.18 8.51 0.18
N PHE A 296 -20.94 7.74 1.24
CA PHE A 296 -19.81 7.92 2.14
C PHE A 296 -19.02 6.64 2.27
N VAL A 297 -17.71 6.76 2.37
CA VAL A 297 -16.83 5.74 2.97
C VAL A 297 -16.06 6.41 4.10
N THR A 298 -16.18 5.87 5.31
CA THR A 298 -15.66 6.51 6.53
C THR A 298 -15.02 5.49 7.45
N ARG A 299 -14.06 5.94 8.25
CA ARG A 299 -13.52 5.13 9.36
C ARG A 299 -14.58 4.90 10.41
N ASP A 300 -14.61 3.68 10.94
CA ASP A 300 -15.35 3.33 12.16
C ASP A 300 -14.41 3.45 13.37
N GLN A 301 -14.64 4.45 14.21
CA GLN A 301 -13.80 4.74 15.37
C GLN A 301 -14.10 3.87 16.59
N THR A 302 -15.05 2.93 16.51
CA THR A 302 -15.33 2.00 17.62
C THR A 302 -14.12 1.12 17.91
N LYS A 303 -13.51 0.55 16.86
CA LYS A 303 -12.30 -0.29 16.95
C LYS A 303 -11.16 0.21 16.07
N VAL A 304 -11.44 1.12 15.14
CA VAL A 304 -10.46 1.66 14.18
C VAL A 304 -9.82 0.56 13.32
N ARG A 305 -10.59 -0.49 13.00
CA ARG A 305 -10.13 -1.67 12.23
C ARG A 305 -10.77 -1.80 10.85
N GLY A 306 -11.57 -0.82 10.43
CA GLY A 306 -12.25 -0.91 9.16
C GLY A 306 -12.99 0.35 8.78
N HIS A 307 -13.47 0.31 7.55
CA HIS A 307 -14.35 1.32 7.00
C HIS A 307 -15.78 0.79 6.92
N ASN A 308 -16.73 1.68 7.14
CA ASN A 308 -18.13 1.45 6.80
C ASN A 308 -18.49 2.37 5.64
N GLN A 309 -19.46 1.95 4.84
CA GLN A 309 -20.05 2.82 3.84
C GLN A 309 -21.45 3.22 4.26
N MET A 310 -21.89 4.38 3.79
CA MET A 310 -23.15 4.96 4.22
C MET A 310 -23.81 5.73 3.08
N SER A 311 -25.13 5.69 3.03
CA SER A 311 -25.95 6.49 2.10
C SER A 311 -26.82 7.44 2.91
N TRP A 312 -26.96 8.68 2.45
CA TRP A 312 -27.77 9.67 3.14
C TRP A 312 -28.29 10.73 2.17
N SER A 313 -29.45 11.31 2.51
CA SER A 313 -30.05 12.46 1.86
C SER A 313 -30.59 13.42 2.92
N PRO A 314 -30.63 14.74 2.65
CA PRO A 314 -31.16 15.74 3.59
C PRO A 314 -32.53 15.37 4.17
N GLY A 315 -32.66 15.44 5.50
CA GLY A 315 -33.88 15.09 6.23
C GLY A 315 -34.20 13.59 6.29
N LYS A 316 -33.27 12.71 5.91
CA LYS A 316 -33.41 11.24 6.02
C LYS A 316 -32.37 10.67 6.99
N SER A 317 -32.71 9.54 7.60
CA SER A 317 -31.73 8.77 8.38
C SER A 317 -30.71 8.09 7.46
N PRO A 318 -29.42 8.05 7.84
CA PRO A 318 -28.39 7.38 7.06
C PRO A 318 -28.61 5.87 7.06
N THR A 319 -28.32 5.23 5.93
CA THR A 319 -28.26 3.76 5.82
C THR A 319 -26.81 3.33 5.88
N ILE A 320 -26.46 2.48 6.85
CA ILE A 320 -25.09 2.00 7.07
C ILE A 320 -24.93 0.59 6.51
N ILE A 321 -23.81 0.34 5.84
CA ILE A 321 -23.46 -0.96 5.28
C ILE A 321 -22.03 -1.29 5.72
N ASP A 322 -21.86 -2.47 6.32
CA ASP A 322 -20.55 -3.02 6.66
C ASP A 322 -19.77 -3.33 5.39
N THR A 323 -18.45 -3.12 5.41
CA THR A 323 -17.59 -3.43 4.25
C THR A 323 -16.55 -4.51 4.53
N ASN A 324 -16.03 -5.12 3.47
CA ASN A 324 -14.85 -5.98 3.52
C ASN A 324 -13.51 -5.20 3.67
N LEU A 325 -13.55 -3.88 3.81
CA LEU A 325 -12.36 -3.02 3.98
C LEU A 325 -11.87 -3.03 5.43
N LYS A 326 -11.39 -4.18 5.88
CA LYS A 326 -10.85 -4.38 7.24
C LYS A 326 -9.32 -4.32 7.26
N ASP A 327 -8.74 -4.02 8.41
CA ASP A 327 -7.30 -4.01 8.65
C ASP A 327 -7.00 -4.63 10.03
N PRO A 328 -5.95 -5.46 10.18
CA PRO A 328 -5.54 -5.98 11.48
C PRO A 328 -5.02 -4.88 12.43
N ARG A 329 -4.59 -3.74 11.89
CA ARG A 329 -4.17 -2.54 12.62
C ARG A 329 -5.08 -1.35 12.34
N LEU A 330 -4.59 -0.14 12.61
CA LEU A 330 -5.38 1.08 12.55
C LEU A 330 -5.58 1.49 11.09
N VAL A 331 -6.83 1.62 10.67
CA VAL A 331 -7.15 2.17 9.35
C VAL A 331 -6.98 3.69 9.32
N ASP A 332 -6.71 4.22 8.12
CA ASP A 332 -6.72 5.65 7.87
C ASP A 332 -7.76 6.08 6.84
N THR A 333 -7.85 7.38 6.59
CA THR A 333 -8.78 7.94 5.63
C THR A 333 -8.52 7.45 4.22
N VAL A 334 -9.60 7.50 3.46
CA VAL A 334 -9.70 7.03 2.11
C VAL A 334 -10.04 8.18 1.20
N ASP A 335 -9.51 8.13 -0.02
CA ASP A 335 -10.09 8.89 -1.10
C ASP A 335 -11.17 8.06 -1.78
N PHE A 336 -12.39 8.59 -1.85
CA PHE A 336 -13.53 7.98 -2.51
C PHE A 336 -13.97 8.86 -3.69
N SER A 337 -14.12 8.24 -4.86
CA SER A 337 -14.47 8.93 -6.11
C SER A 337 -15.28 8.04 -7.07
N PHE A 338 -15.92 8.66 -8.05
CA PHE A 338 -16.49 7.97 -9.19
C PHE A 338 -15.58 8.13 -10.40
N ASN A 339 -15.20 7.02 -11.02
CA ASN A 339 -14.39 7.01 -12.22
C ASN A 339 -15.30 7.02 -13.47
N PRO A 340 -15.29 8.08 -14.28
CA PRO A 340 -16.20 8.21 -15.43
C PRO A 340 -15.85 7.27 -16.60
N ILE A 341 -14.62 6.74 -16.67
CA ILE A 341 -14.19 5.84 -17.75
C ILE A 341 -14.62 4.41 -17.46
N THR A 342 -14.38 3.92 -16.24
CA THR A 342 -14.78 2.57 -15.85
C THR A 342 -16.23 2.50 -15.39
N ARG A 343 -16.85 3.65 -15.08
CA ARG A 343 -18.18 3.81 -14.45
C ARG A 343 -18.28 3.10 -13.11
N ARG A 344 -17.17 3.07 -12.38
CA ARG A 344 -17.06 2.40 -11.08
C ARG A 344 -16.82 3.40 -9.98
N PHE A 345 -17.30 3.07 -8.80
CA PHE A 345 -16.81 3.64 -7.56
C PHE A 345 -15.39 3.16 -7.33
N GLU A 346 -14.49 4.07 -7.01
CA GLU A 346 -13.08 3.78 -6.78
C GLU A 346 -12.61 4.41 -5.47
N LEU A 347 -11.80 3.63 -4.76
CA LEU A 347 -11.31 3.96 -3.44
C LEU A 347 -9.80 3.81 -3.39
N VAL A 348 -9.09 4.87 -3.00
CA VAL A 348 -7.67 4.79 -2.67
C VAL A 348 -7.54 4.68 -1.16
N ARG A 349 -6.95 3.58 -0.70
CA ARG A 349 -6.87 3.23 0.72
C ARG A 349 -5.46 2.82 1.09
N SER A 350 -4.95 3.35 2.19
CA SER A 350 -3.69 2.87 2.75
C SER A 350 -3.89 1.66 3.66
N GLU A 351 -3.00 0.68 3.51
CA GLU A 351 -2.76 -0.40 4.46
C GLU A 351 -1.49 -0.08 5.24
N ARG A 352 -1.65 0.79 6.24
CA ARG A 352 -0.51 1.36 6.99
C ARG A 352 0.31 0.30 7.72
N HIS A 353 -0.27 -0.85 8.07
CA HIS A 353 0.48 -1.95 8.68
C HIS A 353 1.46 -2.64 7.71
N ARG A 354 1.17 -2.60 6.40
CA ARG A 354 2.02 -3.14 5.33
C ARG A 354 2.88 -2.07 4.66
N MET A 355 2.66 -0.79 5.00
CA MET A 355 3.26 0.35 4.32
C MET A 355 2.88 0.44 2.83
N GLU A 356 1.62 0.12 2.52
CA GLU A 356 1.12 0.06 1.14
C GLU A 356 -0.04 1.03 0.89
N LEU A 357 -0.19 1.42 -0.38
CA LEU A 357 -1.31 2.18 -0.90
C LEU A 357 -1.99 1.38 -2.01
N TRP A 358 -3.28 1.16 -1.88
CA TRP A 358 -4.06 0.27 -2.74
C TRP A 358 -5.22 1.00 -3.42
N LEU A 359 -5.50 0.61 -4.66
CA LEU A 359 -6.71 0.97 -5.38
C LEU A 359 -7.74 -0.16 -5.24
N TRP A 360 -8.97 0.22 -4.96
CA TRP A 360 -10.13 -0.66 -4.87
C TRP A 360 -11.25 -0.12 -5.76
N SER A 361 -12.17 -1.00 -6.16
CA SER A 361 -13.35 -0.58 -6.93
C SER A 361 -14.61 -1.37 -6.59
N MET A 362 -15.75 -0.79 -6.92
CA MET A 362 -17.08 -1.36 -6.77
C MET A 362 -17.96 -0.92 -7.95
N ASP A 363 -18.84 -1.81 -8.42
CA ASP A 363 -19.89 -1.40 -9.35
C ASP A 363 -20.96 -0.60 -8.60
N PRO A 364 -21.46 0.54 -9.09
CA PRO A 364 -22.51 1.27 -8.40
C PRO A 364 -23.74 0.42 -8.07
N ALA A 365 -24.09 -0.57 -8.91
CA ALA A 365 -25.19 -1.49 -8.65
C ALA A 365 -24.94 -2.39 -7.42
N ASP A 366 -23.68 -2.63 -7.06
CA ASP A 366 -23.27 -3.47 -5.94
C ASP A 366 -23.15 -2.69 -4.62
N TRP A 367 -23.54 -1.41 -4.58
CA TRP A 367 -23.38 -0.56 -3.39
C TRP A 367 -23.95 -1.22 -2.12
N ALA A 368 -25.13 -1.83 -2.20
CA ALA A 368 -25.75 -2.48 -1.04
C ALA A 368 -24.96 -3.69 -0.49
N SER A 369 -23.98 -4.23 -1.22
CA SER A 369 -23.22 -5.42 -0.81
C SER A 369 -22.12 -5.12 0.22
N GLY A 370 -21.55 -3.92 0.20
CA GLY A 370 -20.35 -3.60 0.99
C GLY A 370 -19.06 -4.30 0.54
N ILE A 371 -19.07 -5.04 -0.57
CA ILE A 371 -17.93 -5.83 -1.03
C ILE A 371 -17.14 -5.07 -2.09
N TRP A 372 -15.97 -4.57 -1.69
CA TRP A 372 -15.03 -3.88 -2.57
C TRP A 372 -14.03 -4.86 -3.17
N ARG A 373 -13.77 -4.71 -4.48
CA ARG A 373 -12.73 -5.47 -5.19
C ARG A 373 -11.39 -4.75 -5.07
N ARG A 374 -10.35 -5.47 -4.63
CA ARG A 374 -8.97 -4.97 -4.66
C ARG A 374 -8.46 -5.02 -6.10
N GLU A 375 -7.99 -3.89 -6.63
CA GLU A 375 -7.52 -3.78 -8.03
C GLU A 375 -6.02 -4.00 -8.13
N CYS A 376 -5.24 -3.09 -7.55
CA CYS A 376 -3.79 -3.14 -7.61
C CYS A 376 -3.16 -2.30 -6.49
N ARG A 377 -1.90 -2.63 -6.16
CA ARG A 377 -1.07 -1.82 -5.28
C ARG A 377 -0.48 -0.67 -6.09
N LEU A 378 -0.79 0.56 -5.69
CA LEU A 378 -0.24 1.77 -6.28
C LEU A 378 1.20 1.98 -5.84
N LEU A 379 1.47 1.86 -4.53
CA LEU A 379 2.79 2.10 -3.95
C LEU A 379 3.03 1.20 -2.73
N GLY A 380 4.30 0.92 -2.43
CA GLY A 380 4.75 0.33 -1.18
C GLY A 380 6.06 0.98 -0.72
N ARG A 381 6.16 1.33 0.56
CA ARG A 381 7.35 1.95 1.16
C ARG A 381 7.98 1.07 2.24
N THR A 382 9.25 1.34 2.53
CA THR A 382 9.93 0.79 3.70
C THR A 382 9.51 1.56 4.96
N GLY A 383 9.77 0.94 6.12
CA GLY A 383 9.56 1.52 7.43
C GLY A 383 8.61 0.72 8.30
N ASP A 384 8.63 1.03 9.59
CA ASP A 384 7.88 0.39 10.63
C ASP A 384 6.77 1.32 11.11
N PHE A 385 5.55 0.79 11.15
CA PHE A 385 4.35 1.52 11.52
C PHE A 385 4.52 2.32 12.81
N TYR A 386 4.38 3.63 12.69
CA TYR A 386 4.47 4.63 13.75
C TYR A 386 5.85 4.79 14.41
N SER A 387 6.82 3.95 14.07
CA SER A 387 8.19 4.01 14.59
C SER A 387 9.09 4.82 13.67
N THR A 388 9.15 4.45 12.39
CA THR A 388 9.96 5.13 11.38
C THR A 388 9.12 5.69 10.23
N ALA A 389 7.89 5.19 10.07
CA ALA A 389 7.00 5.57 8.98
C ALA A 389 5.53 5.60 9.41
N ASP A 390 4.78 6.53 8.84
CA ASP A 390 3.34 6.61 9.08
C ASP A 390 2.49 5.85 8.04
N GLY A 391 3.06 5.58 6.86
CA GLY A 391 2.35 5.07 5.68
C GLY A 391 2.09 6.15 4.64
N PHE A 392 1.06 5.94 3.83
CA PHE A 392 0.53 6.92 2.87
C PHE A 392 -0.87 7.34 3.32
N HIS A 393 -1.25 8.58 3.10
CA HIS A 393 -2.55 9.08 3.57
C HIS A 393 -3.29 9.80 2.47
N PRO A 394 -4.12 9.07 1.70
CA PRO A 394 -4.91 9.65 0.63
C PRO A 394 -6.12 10.39 1.20
N ALA A 395 -6.33 11.63 0.74
CA ALA A 395 -7.54 12.36 1.05
C ALA A 395 -7.89 13.34 -0.08
N GLY A 396 -9.17 13.39 -0.47
CA GLY A 396 -9.69 14.41 -1.40
C GLY A 396 -8.97 14.49 -2.74
N ALA A 397 -8.80 13.35 -3.45
CA ALA A 397 -8.30 13.33 -4.81
C ALA A 397 -9.27 13.99 -5.78
N VAL A 398 -8.78 14.33 -6.97
CA VAL A 398 -9.55 15.01 -8.01
C VAL A 398 -9.55 14.20 -9.30
N ILE A 399 -10.69 14.20 -9.98
CA ILE A 399 -10.88 13.56 -11.29
C ILE A 399 -10.72 14.65 -12.35
N ASP A 400 -9.66 14.56 -13.16
CA ASP A 400 -9.48 15.38 -14.36
C ASP A 400 -9.96 14.57 -15.56
N ALA A 401 -11.28 14.61 -15.79
CA ALA A 401 -11.91 13.90 -16.90
C ALA A 401 -11.41 14.40 -18.27
N LYS A 402 -11.02 15.68 -18.38
CA LYS A 402 -10.50 16.28 -19.62
C LYS A 402 -9.16 15.68 -20.01
N ARG A 403 -8.28 15.43 -19.03
CA ARG A 403 -6.98 14.77 -19.23
C ARG A 403 -7.04 13.25 -19.09
N GLY A 404 -8.19 12.68 -18.71
CA GLY A 404 -8.37 11.24 -18.55
C GLY A 404 -7.59 10.65 -17.36
N VAL A 405 -7.36 11.45 -16.31
CA VAL A 405 -6.54 11.07 -15.15
C VAL A 405 -7.23 11.39 -13.82
N GLN A 406 -6.79 10.71 -12.77
CA GLN A 406 -7.05 11.11 -11.38
C GLN A 406 -5.73 11.65 -10.79
N HIS A 407 -5.81 12.76 -10.05
CA HIS A 407 -4.72 13.25 -9.22
C HIS A 407 -5.04 12.95 -7.75
N ILE A 408 -4.28 12.03 -7.16
CA ILE A 408 -4.35 11.61 -5.76
C ILE A 408 -3.27 12.37 -4.99
N PHE A 409 -3.60 12.88 -3.81
CA PHE A 409 -2.65 13.56 -2.94
C PHE A 409 -2.43 12.73 -1.69
N VAL A 410 -1.16 12.52 -1.34
CA VAL A 410 -0.74 11.79 -0.15
C VAL A 410 0.37 12.55 0.54
N TYR A 411 0.50 12.39 1.85
CA TYR A 411 1.78 12.67 2.50
C TYR A 411 2.54 11.39 2.79
N SER A 412 3.87 11.51 2.86
CA SER A 412 4.77 10.45 3.30
C SER A 412 5.93 11.04 4.10
N GLY A 413 6.38 10.29 5.11
CA GLY A 413 7.46 10.67 6.01
C GLY A 413 7.30 10.04 7.39
N HIS A 414 7.87 10.71 8.39
CA HIS A 414 7.82 10.29 9.79
C HIS A 414 6.58 10.89 10.49
N PRO A 415 5.85 10.12 11.33
CA PRO A 415 4.62 10.62 11.98
C PRO A 415 4.86 11.79 12.94
N ASN A 416 6.05 11.93 13.50
CA ASN A 416 6.41 13.03 14.41
C ASN A 416 7.65 13.77 13.93
N GLY A 417 7.83 13.86 12.62
CA GLY A 417 8.98 14.52 12.02
C GLY A 417 8.69 14.89 10.57
N PRO A 418 9.73 15.08 9.75
CA PRO A 418 9.56 15.55 8.39
C PRO A 418 8.61 14.65 7.59
N ALA A 419 7.63 15.28 6.94
CA ALA A 419 6.72 14.65 6.01
C ALA A 419 6.44 15.59 4.84
N GLY A 420 6.53 15.06 3.62
CA GLY A 420 6.28 15.80 2.38
C GLY A 420 4.94 15.43 1.76
N VAL A 421 4.42 16.32 0.92
CA VAL A 421 3.21 16.13 0.13
C VAL A 421 3.58 15.70 -1.28
N PHE A 422 2.93 14.64 -1.76
CA PHE A 422 3.15 14.04 -3.06
C PHE A 422 1.83 13.91 -3.82
N ARG A 423 1.91 14.12 -5.13
CA ARG A 423 0.83 13.87 -6.08
C ARG A 423 1.12 12.57 -6.81
N ILE A 424 0.15 11.67 -6.84
CA ILE A 424 0.10 10.52 -7.73
C ILE A 424 -0.90 10.83 -8.84
N THR A 425 -0.46 10.91 -10.08
CA THR A 425 -1.34 11.06 -11.24
C THR A 425 -1.46 9.72 -11.93
N ARG A 426 -2.68 9.23 -12.13
CA ARG A 426 -2.90 7.91 -12.74
C ARG A 426 -4.02 7.95 -13.76
N THR A 427 -3.96 7.08 -14.77
CA THR A 427 -4.99 6.98 -15.80
C THR A 427 -6.33 6.52 -15.21
N LEU A 428 -7.44 7.07 -15.71
CA LEU A 428 -8.78 6.60 -15.37
C LEU A 428 -9.10 5.22 -15.98
N ASP A 429 -8.27 4.70 -16.90
CA ASP A 429 -8.36 3.31 -17.37
C ASP A 429 -7.76 2.35 -16.32
N THR A 430 -8.57 2.00 -15.31
CA THR A 430 -8.15 1.12 -14.21
C THR A 430 -7.67 -0.24 -14.67
N PRO A 431 -8.29 -0.95 -15.64
CA PRO A 431 -7.73 -2.18 -16.20
C PRO A 431 -6.33 -2.00 -16.79
N LYS A 432 -6.07 -0.93 -17.54
CA LYS A 432 -4.74 -0.64 -18.09
C LYS A 432 -3.73 -0.33 -16.99
N LEU A 433 -4.12 0.43 -15.97
CA LEU A 433 -3.29 0.70 -14.80
C LEU A 433 -2.95 -0.60 -14.06
N THR A 434 -3.97 -1.41 -13.75
CA THR A 434 -3.81 -2.71 -13.11
C THR A 434 -2.91 -3.60 -13.94
N ALA A 435 -3.05 -3.68 -15.27
CA ALA A 435 -2.17 -4.49 -16.11
C ALA A 435 -0.70 -4.00 -16.09
N ALA A 436 -0.47 -2.68 -16.03
CA ALA A 436 0.87 -2.12 -15.94
C ALA A 436 1.53 -2.36 -14.57
N LEU A 437 0.72 -2.34 -13.50
CA LEU A 437 1.17 -2.54 -12.11
C LEU A 437 1.16 -4.01 -11.67
N ALA A 438 0.33 -4.87 -12.27
CA ALA A 438 0.26 -6.31 -12.03
C ALA A 438 1.51 -7.04 -12.53
N LYS A 439 2.33 -6.36 -13.33
CA LYS A 439 3.66 -6.85 -13.67
C LYS A 439 4.58 -6.72 -12.45
N GLN A 440 4.77 -7.82 -11.73
CA GLN A 440 6.16 -8.28 -11.69
C GLN A 440 6.59 -8.40 -13.16
N PRO A 441 7.74 -7.86 -13.57
CA PRO A 441 8.20 -8.04 -14.95
C PRO A 441 8.01 -9.53 -15.29
N PRO A 442 7.38 -9.89 -16.44
CA PRO A 442 7.34 -11.29 -16.85
C PRO A 442 8.75 -11.77 -16.69
N ALA A 443 8.97 -12.81 -15.86
CA ALA A 443 10.27 -13.22 -15.39
C ALA A 443 11.31 -12.96 -16.48
N THR A 444 11.98 -11.80 -16.39
CA THR A 444 13.26 -11.62 -17.04
C THR A 444 14.02 -12.80 -16.50
N ALA A 445 14.49 -13.69 -17.38
CA ALA A 445 15.27 -14.87 -17.02
C ALA A 445 16.00 -14.58 -15.71
N PRO A 446 15.59 -15.22 -14.59
CA PRO A 446 15.97 -14.71 -13.28
C PRO A 446 17.47 -14.50 -13.22
N ALA A 447 17.88 -13.35 -12.71
CA ALA A 447 19.29 -13.05 -12.57
C ALA A 447 19.93 -14.21 -11.77
N LYS A 448 21.10 -14.69 -12.20
CA LYS A 448 21.87 -15.72 -11.48
C LYS A 448 21.80 -15.46 -9.97
N LEU A 449 21.40 -16.45 -9.19
CA LEU A 449 21.37 -16.31 -7.74
C LEU A 449 22.82 -16.30 -7.23
N SER A 450 23.15 -15.38 -6.34
CA SER A 450 24.49 -15.29 -5.74
C SER A 450 24.53 -15.63 -4.26
N LYS A 451 23.37 -15.93 -3.66
CA LYS A 451 23.25 -16.26 -2.22
C LYS A 451 22.55 -17.60 -2.04
N GLY A 452 23.09 -18.41 -1.13
CA GLY A 452 22.44 -19.62 -0.66
C GLY A 452 21.07 -19.36 -0.03
N GLY A 453 20.25 -20.39 0.06
CA GLY A 453 18.88 -20.23 0.53
C GLY A 453 18.09 -21.53 0.64
N VAL A 454 16.85 -21.37 1.06
CA VAL A 454 15.89 -22.46 1.24
C VAL A 454 14.73 -22.27 0.28
N VAL A 455 14.41 -23.32 -0.47
CA VAL A 455 13.15 -23.41 -1.21
C VAL A 455 12.18 -24.24 -0.38
N MET A 456 11.26 -23.57 0.32
CA MET A 456 10.24 -24.24 1.12
C MET A 456 9.01 -24.52 0.27
N THR A 457 8.49 -25.76 0.33
CA THR A 457 7.36 -26.18 -0.50
C THR A 457 6.32 -26.99 0.27
N PHE A 458 5.06 -26.91 -0.16
CA PHE A 458 3.95 -27.65 0.43
C PHE A 458 3.07 -28.30 -0.63
N ASP A 459 2.71 -29.56 -0.41
CA ASP A 459 2.08 -30.40 -1.42
C ASP A 459 0.62 -30.73 -1.10
N ASP A 460 -0.14 -30.97 -2.17
CA ASP A 460 -1.52 -31.43 -2.22
C ASP A 460 -2.59 -30.33 -2.08
N ARG A 461 -3.52 -30.50 -1.14
CA ARG A 461 -4.76 -29.73 -1.07
C ARG A 461 -5.10 -29.39 0.38
N ASN A 462 -4.10 -29.04 1.17
CA ASN A 462 -4.25 -28.77 2.61
C ASN A 462 -4.57 -27.29 2.88
N PHE A 463 -5.47 -26.72 2.08
CA PHE A 463 -5.70 -25.28 1.96
C PHE A 463 -5.97 -24.59 3.29
N ASN A 464 -6.91 -25.11 4.09
CA ASN A 464 -7.25 -24.49 5.38
C ASN A 464 -6.05 -24.42 6.33
N ASP A 465 -5.23 -25.48 6.37
CA ASP A 465 -4.04 -25.55 7.21
C ASP A 465 -2.98 -24.55 6.71
N TRP A 466 -2.81 -24.41 5.39
CA TRP A 466 -1.89 -23.44 4.77
C TRP A 466 -2.29 -22.00 5.03
N ILE A 467 -3.57 -21.67 4.80
CA ILE A 467 -4.13 -20.34 5.02
C ILE A 467 -3.99 -19.94 6.49
N LYS A 468 -4.32 -20.85 7.41
CA LYS A 468 -4.16 -20.62 8.86
C LYS A 468 -2.71 -20.36 9.26
N ALA A 469 -1.75 -20.88 8.51
CA ALA A 469 -0.32 -20.68 8.76
C ALA A 469 0.26 -19.41 8.10
N LEU A 470 -0.48 -18.68 7.26
CA LEU A 470 0.00 -17.43 6.62
C LEU A 470 0.63 -16.43 7.60
N PRO A 471 0.07 -16.17 8.80
CA PRO A 471 0.70 -15.27 9.77
C PRO A 471 2.12 -15.71 10.18
N LEU A 472 2.38 -17.02 10.25
CA LEU A 472 3.71 -17.55 10.56
C LEU A 472 4.69 -17.25 9.41
N PHE A 473 4.28 -17.45 8.15
CA PHE A 473 5.13 -17.11 7.01
C PHE A 473 5.45 -15.61 6.96
N ASP A 474 4.45 -14.76 7.22
CA ASP A 474 4.63 -13.32 7.21
C ASP A 474 5.52 -12.83 8.36
N GLU A 475 5.38 -13.40 9.55
CA GLU A 475 6.23 -13.09 10.72
C GLU A 475 7.72 -13.27 10.41
N PHE A 476 8.06 -14.34 9.68
CA PHE A 476 9.45 -14.66 9.34
C PHE A 476 9.88 -14.15 7.96
N GLY A 477 9.01 -13.44 7.22
CA GLY A 477 9.29 -12.97 5.87
C GLY A 477 9.48 -14.08 4.83
N VAL A 478 8.93 -15.27 5.08
CA VAL A 478 9.11 -16.46 4.24
C VAL A 478 8.13 -16.46 3.08
N LYS A 479 8.61 -16.78 1.89
CA LYS A 479 7.77 -17.09 0.72
C LYS A 479 8.04 -18.52 0.25
N ALA A 480 7.02 -19.37 0.30
CA ALA A 480 7.03 -20.76 -0.12
C ALA A 480 6.35 -20.99 -1.48
N THR A 481 6.51 -22.21 -2.02
CA THR A 481 5.76 -22.68 -3.21
C THR A 481 4.76 -23.77 -2.83
N PHE A 482 3.49 -23.61 -3.21
CA PHE A 482 2.42 -24.58 -2.93
C PHE A 482 2.10 -25.38 -4.19
N PHE A 483 2.43 -26.67 -4.20
CA PHE A 483 2.18 -27.58 -5.31
C PHE A 483 0.81 -28.24 -5.18
N ILE A 484 -0.15 -27.76 -5.97
CA ILE A 484 -1.54 -28.13 -5.82
C ILE A 484 -1.88 -29.31 -6.72
N SER A 485 -2.37 -30.40 -6.13
CA SER A 485 -2.89 -31.56 -6.86
C SER A 485 -4.40 -31.43 -7.08
N GLY A 486 -4.98 -32.21 -7.98
CA GLY A 486 -6.42 -32.24 -8.15
C GLY A 486 -7.01 -31.12 -9.01
N LYS A 487 -8.34 -31.01 -8.96
CA LYS A 487 -9.13 -30.00 -9.67
C LYS A 487 -8.98 -28.61 -9.03
N ILE A 488 -8.86 -27.57 -9.86
CA ILE A 488 -8.89 -26.17 -9.40
C ILE A 488 -10.35 -25.69 -9.29
N ASP A 489 -11.03 -26.19 -8.25
CA ASP A 489 -12.39 -25.83 -7.82
C ASP A 489 -12.43 -24.49 -7.06
N ALA A 490 -13.59 -24.09 -6.55
CA ALA A 490 -13.77 -22.81 -5.87
C ALA A 490 -12.84 -22.68 -4.64
N THR A 491 -12.78 -23.71 -3.79
CA THR A 491 -11.90 -23.72 -2.62
C THR A 491 -10.42 -23.61 -3.01
N ALA A 492 -9.98 -24.31 -4.06
CA ALA A 492 -8.62 -24.16 -4.54
C ALA A 492 -8.35 -22.74 -5.08
N ARG A 493 -9.32 -22.11 -5.78
CA ARG A 493 -9.18 -20.73 -6.29
C ARG A 493 -9.07 -19.70 -5.17
N GLU A 494 -9.88 -19.83 -4.13
CA GLU A 494 -9.81 -18.98 -2.95
C GLU A 494 -8.45 -19.10 -2.26
N ALA A 495 -8.00 -20.33 -2.01
CA ALA A 495 -6.69 -20.56 -1.40
C ALA A 495 -5.54 -20.06 -2.28
N ILE A 496 -5.59 -20.28 -3.60
CA ILE A 496 -4.61 -19.76 -4.56
C ILE A 496 -4.55 -18.23 -4.47
N GLN A 497 -5.70 -17.56 -4.44
CA GLN A 497 -5.76 -16.11 -4.35
C GLN A 497 -5.10 -15.62 -3.06
N GLU A 498 -5.46 -16.21 -1.93
CA GLU A 498 -4.95 -15.80 -0.62
C GLU A 498 -3.44 -16.07 -0.47
N LEU A 499 -2.96 -17.24 -0.91
CA LEU A 499 -1.53 -17.57 -0.92
C LEU A 499 -0.74 -16.57 -1.78
N ARG A 500 -1.27 -16.18 -2.94
CA ARG A 500 -0.63 -15.20 -3.84
C ARG A 500 -0.67 -13.78 -3.29
N ASP A 501 -1.74 -13.41 -2.60
CA ASP A 501 -1.85 -12.10 -1.93
C ASP A 501 -0.81 -11.96 -0.81
N HIS A 502 -0.32 -13.08 -0.28
CA HIS A 502 0.80 -13.16 0.66
C HIS A 502 2.17 -13.38 -0.03
N GLY A 503 2.23 -13.36 -1.36
CA GLY A 503 3.47 -13.45 -2.14
C GLY A 503 4.04 -14.86 -2.31
N HIS A 504 3.25 -15.91 -2.03
CA HIS A 504 3.64 -17.29 -2.29
C HIS A 504 3.48 -17.67 -3.76
N ALA A 505 4.29 -18.64 -4.21
CA ALA A 505 4.19 -19.19 -5.56
C ALA A 505 3.28 -20.42 -5.59
N ILE A 506 2.73 -20.71 -6.77
CA ILE A 506 1.84 -21.85 -7.00
C ILE A 506 2.48 -22.77 -8.04
N GLY A 507 2.66 -24.03 -7.67
CA GLY A 507 3.18 -25.09 -8.52
C GLY A 507 2.13 -26.11 -8.93
N SER A 508 2.40 -26.85 -10.00
CA SER A 508 1.54 -27.95 -10.48
C SER A 508 1.89 -29.28 -9.81
N HIS A 509 0.88 -30.05 -9.41
CA HIS A 509 1.06 -31.39 -8.82
C HIS A 509 0.16 -32.46 -9.47
N SER A 510 -0.19 -32.26 -10.75
CA SER A 510 -1.07 -33.09 -11.58
C SER A 510 -2.53 -33.17 -11.13
N VAL A 511 -3.44 -33.43 -12.07
CA VAL A 511 -4.87 -33.50 -11.77
C VAL A 511 -5.28 -34.77 -11.00
N ASN A 512 -4.70 -35.94 -11.26
CA ASN A 512 -5.10 -37.19 -10.60
C ASN A 512 -4.02 -37.75 -9.66
N HIS A 513 -2.94 -37.00 -9.43
CA HIS A 513 -1.88 -37.37 -8.49
C HIS A 513 -1.26 -38.76 -8.81
N LEU A 514 -1.07 -39.03 -10.10
CA LEU A 514 -0.54 -40.29 -10.60
C LEU A 514 0.98 -40.30 -10.65
N LYS A 515 1.57 -41.48 -10.44
CA LYS A 515 3.01 -41.68 -10.54
C LYS A 515 3.44 -41.67 -12.00
N ALA A 516 4.28 -40.70 -12.39
CA ALA A 516 4.62 -40.47 -13.79
C ALA A 516 5.38 -41.66 -14.42
N VAL A 517 6.28 -42.29 -13.68
CA VAL A 517 7.08 -43.43 -14.19
C VAL A 517 6.18 -44.61 -14.55
N GLU A 518 5.36 -45.06 -13.60
CA GLU A 518 4.42 -46.15 -13.80
C GLU A 518 3.39 -45.81 -14.89
N TYR A 519 2.96 -44.55 -15.00
CA TYR A 519 2.08 -44.12 -16.09
C TYR A 519 2.77 -44.24 -17.46
N PHE A 520 4.05 -43.87 -17.56
CA PHE A 520 4.83 -43.95 -18.81
C PHE A 520 5.12 -45.39 -19.23
N GLU A 521 5.14 -46.34 -18.28
CA GLU A 521 5.28 -47.77 -18.56
C GLU A 521 4.01 -48.35 -19.20
N GLU A 522 2.84 -47.85 -18.81
CA GLU A 522 1.54 -48.33 -19.32
C GLU A 522 1.03 -47.53 -20.53
N LYS A 523 1.39 -46.24 -20.63
CA LYS A 523 0.83 -45.26 -21.59
C LYS A 523 1.91 -44.31 -22.07
N SER A 524 1.60 -43.49 -23.07
CA SER A 524 2.59 -42.57 -23.65
C SER A 524 2.81 -41.30 -22.81
N PRO A 525 4.00 -40.69 -22.86
CA PRO A 525 4.27 -39.37 -22.29
C PRO A 525 3.30 -38.29 -22.77
N GLU A 526 2.89 -38.32 -24.04
CA GLU A 526 1.91 -37.39 -24.61
C GLU A 526 0.55 -37.55 -23.95
N THR A 527 0.16 -38.79 -23.63
CA THR A 527 -1.09 -39.08 -22.93
C THR A 527 -1.03 -38.55 -21.50
N PHE A 528 0.12 -38.66 -20.83
CA PHE A 528 0.30 -38.05 -19.50
C PHE A 528 0.17 -36.53 -19.56
N LEU A 529 0.80 -35.84 -20.52
CA LEU A 529 0.63 -34.39 -20.69
C LEU A 529 -0.85 -34.03 -20.90
N GLN A 530 -1.54 -34.70 -21.83
CA GLN A 530 -2.93 -34.41 -22.17
C GLN A 530 -3.93 -34.70 -21.04
N LYS A 531 -3.63 -35.69 -20.19
CA LYS A 531 -4.56 -36.17 -19.15
C LYS A 531 -4.25 -35.64 -17.76
N GLU A 532 -2.97 -35.45 -17.43
CA GLU A 532 -2.52 -35.05 -16.09
C GLU A 532 -2.10 -33.59 -16.01
N ILE A 533 -1.48 -33.03 -17.06
CA ILE A 533 -0.83 -31.72 -17.02
C ILE A 533 -1.70 -30.64 -17.66
N ASP A 534 -2.07 -30.78 -18.94
CA ASP A 534 -2.78 -29.77 -19.71
C ASP A 534 -4.12 -29.36 -19.08
N PRO A 535 -4.96 -30.29 -18.57
CA PRO A 535 -6.22 -29.91 -17.93
C PRO A 535 -5.99 -29.07 -16.67
N GLN A 536 -4.94 -29.40 -15.91
CA GLN A 536 -4.62 -28.67 -14.69
C GLN A 536 -4.06 -27.28 -15.00
N LEU A 537 -3.15 -27.16 -15.97
CA LEU A 537 -2.62 -25.87 -16.42
C LEU A 537 -3.72 -24.96 -16.99
N LYS A 538 -4.66 -25.52 -17.75
CA LYS A 538 -5.84 -24.78 -18.22
C LYS A 538 -6.68 -24.25 -17.05
N ALA A 539 -6.86 -25.07 -16.00
CA ALA A 539 -7.61 -24.69 -14.82
C ALA A 539 -6.88 -23.62 -13.98
N PHE A 540 -5.57 -23.71 -13.83
CA PHE A 540 -4.74 -22.67 -13.21
C PHE A 540 -4.79 -21.35 -14.00
N LYS A 541 -4.68 -21.40 -15.33
CA LYS A 541 -4.79 -20.22 -16.19
C LYS A 541 -6.14 -19.53 -16.02
N ALA A 542 -7.22 -20.30 -15.92
CA ALA A 542 -8.55 -19.79 -15.62
C ALA A 542 -8.69 -19.24 -14.18
N ALA A 543 -7.75 -19.54 -13.29
CA ALA A 543 -7.62 -18.96 -11.95
C ALA A 543 -6.57 -17.83 -11.89
N GLY A 544 -6.08 -17.35 -13.04
CA GLY A 544 -5.13 -16.24 -13.12
C GLY A 544 -3.69 -16.60 -12.71
N VAL A 545 -3.32 -17.89 -12.79
CA VAL A 545 -1.99 -18.40 -12.43
C VAL A 545 -1.39 -19.18 -13.61
N ALA A 546 -0.08 -19.07 -13.80
CA ALA A 546 0.67 -19.87 -14.76
C ALA A 546 1.85 -20.55 -14.05
N PRO A 547 1.66 -21.73 -13.44
CA PRO A 547 2.71 -22.43 -12.73
C PRO A 547 3.90 -22.73 -13.65
N VAL A 548 5.10 -22.36 -13.22
CA VAL A 548 6.34 -22.65 -13.97
C VAL A 548 7.10 -23.85 -13.40
N SER A 549 6.58 -24.46 -12.33
CA SER A 549 7.20 -25.60 -11.67
C SER A 549 6.22 -26.76 -11.49
N PHE A 550 6.78 -27.97 -11.42
CA PHE A 550 6.03 -29.19 -11.18
C PHE A 550 6.67 -30.07 -10.11
N ALA A 551 5.83 -30.62 -9.25
CA ALA A 551 6.22 -31.58 -8.24
C ALA A 551 5.73 -32.98 -8.63
N TYR A 552 6.60 -33.98 -8.55
CA TYR A 552 6.20 -35.36 -8.85
C TYR A 552 5.34 -35.95 -7.72
N PRO A 553 4.11 -36.41 -8.02
CA PRO A 553 3.35 -37.24 -7.10
C PRO A 553 4.16 -38.45 -6.62
N MET A 554 4.16 -38.68 -5.31
CA MET A 554 4.93 -39.73 -4.63
C MET A 554 6.46 -39.72 -4.94
N SER A 555 7.01 -38.59 -5.40
CA SER A 555 8.43 -38.48 -5.78
C SER A 555 8.87 -39.53 -6.82
N ARG A 556 7.96 -39.90 -7.73
CA ARG A 556 8.22 -40.90 -8.77
C ARG A 556 8.56 -40.24 -10.09
N ASN A 557 9.86 -40.09 -10.34
CA ASN A 557 10.43 -39.61 -11.60
C ASN A 557 11.55 -40.51 -12.10
N ASN A 558 11.87 -40.36 -13.39
CA ASN A 558 13.09 -40.86 -14.03
C ASN A 558 13.51 -39.89 -15.14
N LYS A 559 14.58 -40.21 -15.87
CA LYS A 559 15.09 -39.37 -16.95
C LYS A 559 14.03 -39.06 -18.03
N ALA A 560 13.23 -40.05 -18.43
CA ALA A 560 12.22 -39.87 -19.48
C ALA A 560 11.06 -38.97 -19.03
N THR A 561 10.63 -39.10 -17.77
CA THR A 561 9.60 -38.20 -17.21
C THR A 561 10.14 -36.78 -17.08
N ASP A 562 11.40 -36.62 -16.63
CA ASP A 562 12.03 -35.31 -16.47
C ASP A 562 12.16 -34.59 -17.83
N GLU A 563 12.69 -35.27 -18.85
CA GLU A 563 12.80 -34.73 -20.21
C GLU A 563 11.45 -34.33 -20.82
N THR A 564 10.37 -35.03 -20.46
CA THR A 564 9.02 -34.70 -20.93
C THR A 564 8.49 -33.46 -20.22
N LEU A 565 8.58 -33.42 -18.90
CA LEU A 565 7.98 -32.34 -18.10
C LEU A 565 8.80 -31.04 -18.14
N LEU A 566 10.11 -31.11 -18.37
CA LEU A 566 10.95 -29.92 -18.58
C LEU A 566 10.66 -29.17 -19.90
N LYS A 567 9.90 -29.77 -20.82
CA LYS A 567 9.36 -29.05 -21.99
C LYS A 567 8.21 -28.11 -21.62
N VAL A 568 7.62 -28.29 -20.43
CA VAL A 568 6.43 -27.57 -19.97
C VAL A 568 6.77 -26.68 -18.77
N PHE A 569 7.58 -27.18 -17.84
CA PHE A 569 7.96 -26.52 -16.60
C PHE A 569 9.44 -26.15 -16.62
N ARG A 570 9.78 -25.00 -16.02
CA ARG A 570 11.17 -24.55 -15.86
C ARG A 570 11.94 -25.47 -14.90
N HIS A 571 11.31 -25.80 -13.78
CA HIS A 571 11.89 -26.71 -12.80
C HIS A 571 10.90 -27.78 -12.35
N LEU A 572 11.47 -28.92 -12.02
CA LEU A 572 10.80 -30.06 -11.42
C LEU A 572 11.30 -30.26 -9.99
N ARG A 573 10.48 -30.90 -9.17
CA ARG A 573 10.87 -31.34 -7.83
C ARG A 573 10.49 -32.78 -7.60
N THR A 574 11.45 -33.55 -7.08
CA THR A 574 11.23 -34.90 -6.57
C THR A 574 11.78 -35.02 -5.15
N GLY A 575 11.23 -35.94 -4.35
CA GLY A 575 11.71 -36.20 -2.99
C GLY A 575 12.80 -37.26 -2.94
N ARG A 576 13.75 -37.10 -2.02
CA ARG A 576 14.82 -38.07 -1.75
C ARG A 576 14.94 -38.32 -0.24
N ASN A 577 15.28 -39.57 0.12
CA ASN A 577 15.59 -39.95 1.49
C ASN A 577 17.09 -39.90 1.74
N VAL A 578 17.47 -39.60 2.98
CA VAL A 578 18.86 -39.68 3.44
C VAL A 578 19.12 -41.13 3.86
N ALA A 579 20.28 -41.68 3.51
CA ALA A 579 20.65 -43.04 3.91
C ALA A 579 20.73 -43.17 5.45
N ALA A 580 20.40 -44.35 5.97
CA ALA A 580 20.43 -44.59 7.41
C ALA A 580 21.83 -44.30 8.00
N GLY A 581 21.87 -43.55 9.10
CA GLY A 581 23.11 -43.17 9.78
C GLY A 581 23.93 -42.07 9.10
N LYS A 582 23.44 -41.47 8.00
CA LYS A 582 24.08 -40.33 7.33
C LYS A 582 23.43 -39.01 7.73
N ARG A 583 24.21 -37.93 7.67
CA ARG A 583 23.71 -36.57 7.85
C ARG A 583 23.16 -36.03 6.54
N LEU A 584 22.07 -35.28 6.60
CA LEU A 584 21.50 -34.57 5.46
C LEU A 584 22.56 -33.66 4.82
N SER A 585 23.36 -32.98 5.65
CA SER A 585 24.47 -32.13 5.21
C SER A 585 25.62 -32.87 4.52
N GLU A 586 25.64 -34.20 4.49
CA GLU A 586 26.66 -35.01 3.81
C GLU A 586 26.23 -35.51 2.42
N ASP A 587 24.95 -35.39 2.05
CA ASP A 587 24.45 -35.84 0.74
C ASP A 587 24.34 -34.67 -0.23
N ASP A 588 25.34 -34.56 -1.11
CA ASP A 588 25.46 -33.49 -2.11
C ASP A 588 24.26 -33.37 -3.05
N ALA A 589 23.44 -34.43 -3.20
CA ALA A 589 22.29 -34.37 -4.09
C ALA A 589 21.22 -33.36 -3.64
N PHE A 590 21.19 -33.00 -2.35
CA PHE A 590 20.23 -32.01 -1.81
C PHE A 590 20.69 -30.56 -1.97
N PHE A 591 21.94 -30.33 -2.38
CA PHE A 591 22.55 -29.01 -2.41
C PHE A 591 22.96 -28.65 -3.82
N VAL A 592 22.51 -27.49 -4.27
CA VAL A 592 22.90 -26.93 -5.57
C VAL A 592 23.45 -25.54 -5.35
N ALA A 593 24.63 -25.24 -5.88
CA ALA A 593 25.21 -23.90 -5.79
C ALA A 593 24.22 -22.87 -6.39
N ALA A 594 23.98 -21.76 -5.67
CA ALA A 594 22.97 -20.78 -6.05
C ALA A 594 23.16 -20.26 -7.49
N ASP A 595 24.40 -20.03 -7.90
CA ASP A 595 24.75 -19.50 -9.22
C ASP A 595 24.61 -20.51 -10.36
N ARG A 596 24.45 -21.80 -10.03
CA ARG A 596 24.26 -22.91 -10.95
C ARG A 596 22.85 -23.52 -10.91
N ILE A 597 21.95 -23.03 -10.06
CA ILE A 597 20.61 -23.61 -9.89
C ILE A 597 19.82 -23.69 -11.22
N GLY A 598 20.02 -22.75 -12.14
CA GLY A 598 19.38 -22.75 -13.47
C GLY A 598 19.86 -23.86 -14.40
N GLU A 599 20.98 -24.51 -14.09
CA GLU A 599 21.49 -25.68 -14.81
C GLU A 599 20.77 -26.98 -14.37
N HIS A 600 19.99 -26.92 -13.28
CA HIS A 600 19.33 -28.07 -12.69
C HIS A 600 17.81 -28.04 -12.96
N GLY A 601 17.40 -28.82 -13.96
CA GLY A 601 15.98 -28.97 -14.30
C GLY A 601 15.15 -29.64 -13.19
N CYS A 602 15.66 -30.69 -12.54
CA CYS A 602 14.97 -31.39 -11.45
C CYS A 602 15.77 -31.27 -10.14
N LEU A 603 15.13 -30.75 -9.09
CA LEU A 603 15.73 -30.56 -7.77
C LEU A 603 15.26 -31.65 -6.80
N TYR A 604 16.20 -32.16 -6.00
CA TYR A 604 15.88 -33.08 -4.91
C TYR A 604 15.46 -32.32 -3.66
N GLY A 605 14.23 -32.57 -3.22
CA GLY A 605 13.68 -32.06 -1.98
C GLY A 605 13.84 -33.05 -0.83
N LYS A 606 14.09 -32.50 0.36
CA LYS A 606 14.03 -33.27 1.61
C LYS A 606 12.67 -33.07 2.30
N GLY A 607 11.96 -34.18 2.53
CA GLY A 607 10.71 -34.17 3.26
C GLY A 607 10.93 -33.90 4.75
N ILE A 608 10.19 -32.94 5.31
CA ILE A 608 10.28 -32.55 6.73
C ILE A 608 9.00 -32.84 7.53
N ASP A 609 8.02 -33.55 6.95
CA ASP A 609 6.86 -34.02 7.72
C ASP A 609 7.32 -34.84 8.93
N TYR A 610 6.66 -34.65 10.06
CA TYR A 610 7.00 -35.20 11.37
C TYR A 610 8.35 -34.74 11.93
N ALA A 611 8.96 -33.67 11.44
CA ALA A 611 10.08 -33.06 12.14
C ALA A 611 9.65 -32.56 13.54
N PRO A 612 10.49 -32.71 14.58
CA PRO A 612 11.80 -33.37 14.60
C PRO A 612 11.76 -34.88 14.93
N LEU A 613 10.59 -35.51 14.92
CA LEU A 613 10.33 -36.84 15.48
C LEU A 613 10.94 -38.01 14.69
N ARG A 614 11.43 -37.80 13.46
CA ARG A 614 12.13 -38.84 12.67
C ARG A 614 13.62 -38.59 12.62
N ALA A 615 14.40 -39.66 12.71
CA ALA A 615 15.87 -39.62 12.79
C ALA A 615 16.55 -38.92 11.59
N ASP A 616 15.89 -38.88 10.43
CA ASP A 616 16.39 -38.28 9.19
C ASP A 616 16.02 -36.80 9.01
N ARG A 617 15.37 -36.18 10.01
CA ARG A 617 14.86 -34.79 10.00
C ARG A 617 14.73 -34.20 11.41
N THR A 618 15.61 -34.63 12.32
CA THR A 618 15.76 -33.99 13.64
C THR A 618 16.22 -32.54 13.46
N TYR A 619 16.15 -31.72 14.51
CA TYR A 619 16.70 -30.37 14.45
C TYR A 619 18.21 -30.36 14.16
N GLU A 620 18.98 -31.35 14.62
CA GLU A 620 20.40 -31.47 14.24
C GLU A 620 20.57 -31.70 12.72
N GLN A 621 19.72 -32.54 12.11
CA GLN A 621 19.76 -32.78 10.67
C GLN A 621 19.40 -31.53 9.85
N LEU A 622 18.35 -30.81 10.27
CA LEU A 622 17.88 -29.61 9.59
C LEU A 622 18.85 -28.43 9.80
N ASP A 623 19.27 -28.17 11.04
CA ASP A 623 20.20 -27.09 11.36
C ASP A 623 21.54 -27.29 10.63
N GLY A 624 22.08 -28.52 10.64
CA GLY A 624 23.33 -28.83 9.93
C GLY A 624 23.23 -28.67 8.41
N ALA A 625 22.06 -28.91 7.83
CA ALA A 625 21.81 -28.69 6.40
C ALA A 625 21.71 -27.19 6.07
N LEU A 626 21.01 -26.40 6.90
CA LEU A 626 20.94 -24.94 6.75
C LEU A 626 22.33 -24.31 6.91
N GLU A 627 23.12 -24.75 7.90
CA GLU A 627 24.49 -24.28 8.11
C GLU A 627 25.39 -24.58 6.92
N ARG A 628 25.25 -25.77 6.29
CA ARG A 628 25.94 -26.09 5.03
C ARG A 628 25.50 -25.14 3.91
N ALA A 629 24.20 -24.99 3.69
CA ALA A 629 23.66 -24.14 2.63
C ALA A 629 24.18 -22.70 2.76
N ALA A 630 24.25 -22.17 3.98
CA ALA A 630 24.74 -20.82 4.25
C ALA A 630 26.25 -20.71 3.96
N ARG A 631 27.04 -21.63 4.50
CA ARG A 631 28.50 -21.65 4.34
C ARG A 631 28.94 -21.76 2.88
N ASN A 632 28.22 -22.55 2.08
CA ASN A 632 28.61 -22.86 0.71
C ASN A 632 27.88 -22.01 -0.34
N SER A 633 26.97 -21.13 0.07
CA SER A 633 26.05 -20.43 -0.84
C SER A 633 25.24 -21.40 -1.73
N GLU A 634 24.75 -22.47 -1.13
CA GLU A 634 23.94 -23.51 -1.78
C GLU A 634 22.45 -23.31 -1.51
N ILE A 635 21.63 -23.82 -2.41
CA ILE A 635 20.18 -23.92 -2.30
C ILE A 635 19.83 -25.31 -1.80
N ILE A 636 18.96 -25.39 -0.79
CA ILE A 636 18.33 -26.64 -0.34
C ILE A 636 16.81 -26.54 -0.51
N VAL A 637 16.19 -27.62 -1.01
CA VAL A 637 14.72 -27.71 -1.15
C VAL A 637 14.15 -28.53 0.00
N LEU A 638 13.20 -27.97 0.75
CA LEU A 638 12.47 -28.65 1.81
C LEU A 638 10.98 -28.75 1.44
N TYR A 639 10.34 -29.88 1.76
CA TYR A 639 8.91 -30.05 1.49
C TYR A 639 8.15 -30.68 2.64
N ALA A 640 6.88 -30.31 2.78
CA ALA A 640 5.92 -30.89 3.71
C ALA A 640 4.52 -30.92 3.07
N HIS A 641 3.50 -31.38 3.80
CA HIS A 641 2.11 -31.42 3.29
C HIS A 641 1.19 -30.52 4.11
N ARG A 642 0.77 -31.00 5.28
CA ARG A 642 -0.10 -30.27 6.22
C ARG A 642 0.73 -29.46 7.21
N ILE A 643 0.17 -28.35 7.68
CA ILE A 643 0.73 -27.57 8.80
C ILE A 643 -0.22 -27.72 9.98
N SER A 644 0.13 -28.58 10.93
CA SER A 644 -0.74 -28.91 12.07
C SER A 644 0.06 -29.45 13.24
N GLU A 645 -0.40 -29.24 14.47
CA GLU A 645 0.20 -29.80 15.69
C GLU A 645 0.12 -31.34 15.72
N ALA A 646 -0.99 -31.88 15.20
CA ALA A 646 -1.25 -33.31 15.11
C ALA A 646 -2.32 -33.60 14.06
N GLY A 647 -2.48 -34.88 13.71
CA GLY A 647 -3.57 -35.35 12.86
C GLY A 647 -3.17 -36.51 11.95
N PRO A 648 -4.13 -37.06 11.20
CA PRO A 648 -3.84 -38.11 10.23
C PRO A 648 -3.03 -37.56 9.05
N GLY A 649 -2.27 -38.44 8.41
CA GLY A 649 -1.46 -38.12 7.23
C GLY A 649 -0.15 -37.41 7.56
N ASN A 650 0.54 -36.97 6.51
CA ASN A 650 1.81 -36.25 6.60
C ASN A 650 1.56 -34.80 7.05
N PHE A 651 2.27 -34.37 8.09
CA PHE A 651 2.18 -32.99 8.59
C PHE A 651 3.51 -32.53 9.17
N VAL A 652 3.73 -31.23 9.22
CA VAL A 652 4.77 -30.55 10.00
C VAL A 652 4.10 -29.61 11.00
N SER A 653 4.62 -29.53 12.22
CA SER A 653 4.05 -28.61 13.22
C SER A 653 4.46 -27.16 12.94
N PRO A 654 3.62 -26.18 13.32
CA PRO A 654 4.02 -24.78 13.35
C PRO A 654 5.34 -24.56 14.11
N GLU A 655 5.55 -25.24 15.25
CA GLU A 655 6.79 -25.16 16.02
C GLU A 655 8.03 -25.59 15.21
N ALA A 656 7.94 -26.72 14.49
CA ALA A 656 9.04 -27.19 13.67
C ALA A 656 9.35 -26.22 12.51
N LEU A 657 8.32 -25.62 11.90
CA LEU A 657 8.50 -24.57 10.89
C LEU A 657 9.13 -23.31 11.48
N THR A 658 8.67 -22.85 12.64
CA THR A 658 9.27 -21.73 13.37
C THR A 658 10.76 -21.97 13.60
N ARG A 659 11.15 -23.20 13.97
CA ARG A 659 12.56 -23.56 14.16
C ARG A 659 13.37 -23.42 12.86
N VAL A 660 12.87 -23.97 11.75
CA VAL A 660 13.53 -23.89 10.44
C VAL A 660 13.64 -22.44 9.97
N PHE A 661 12.56 -21.66 10.07
CA PHE A 661 12.53 -20.26 9.62
C PHE A 661 13.46 -19.38 10.45
N SER A 662 13.41 -19.53 11.77
CA SER A 662 14.28 -18.79 12.68
C SER A 662 15.76 -19.10 12.42
N LYS A 663 16.13 -20.39 12.29
CA LYS A 663 17.51 -20.79 12.01
C LYS A 663 18.00 -20.31 10.64
N ALA A 664 17.16 -20.37 9.61
CA ALA A 664 17.52 -19.84 8.29
C ALA A 664 17.76 -18.33 8.32
N ASN A 665 16.91 -17.58 9.02
CA ASN A 665 17.05 -16.13 9.19
C ASN A 665 18.32 -15.78 10.00
N GLU A 666 18.61 -16.52 11.07
CA GLU A 666 19.85 -16.39 11.87
C GLU A 666 21.10 -16.53 10.99
N LEU A 667 21.07 -17.48 10.05
CA LEU A 667 22.16 -17.75 9.12
C LEU A 667 22.18 -16.83 7.89
N GLY A 668 21.23 -15.90 7.78
CA GLY A 668 21.12 -14.98 6.64
C GLY A 668 20.72 -15.64 5.31
N LEU A 669 20.17 -16.86 5.36
CA LEU A 669 19.66 -17.57 4.19
C LEU A 669 18.43 -16.86 3.63
N GLN A 670 18.30 -16.84 2.31
CA GLN A 670 17.10 -16.33 1.65
C GLN A 670 16.07 -17.45 1.47
N PHE A 671 14.78 -17.10 1.53
CA PHE A 671 13.71 -17.99 1.11
C PHE A 671 13.33 -17.71 -0.33
N TYR A 672 13.47 -18.73 -1.18
CA TYR A 672 13.14 -18.64 -2.60
C TYR A 672 11.89 -19.46 -2.91
N THR A 673 11.05 -18.92 -3.78
CA THR A 673 10.00 -19.68 -4.47
C THR A 673 10.54 -20.27 -5.77
N TYR A 674 9.88 -21.30 -6.30
CA TYR A 674 10.24 -21.86 -7.61
C TYR A 674 10.13 -20.84 -8.75
N ASP A 675 9.24 -19.85 -8.64
CA ASP A 675 9.08 -18.79 -9.64
C ASP A 675 10.30 -17.86 -9.73
N GLN A 676 11.05 -17.74 -8.61
CA GLN A 676 12.26 -16.92 -8.49
C GLN A 676 13.54 -17.64 -8.95
N LEU A 677 13.48 -18.95 -9.21
CA LEU A 677 14.65 -19.70 -9.69
C LEU A 677 14.86 -19.47 -11.21
N PRO A 678 16.12 -19.24 -11.66
CA PRO A 678 16.52 -18.89 -13.04
C PRO A 678 16.11 -19.86 -14.14
#